data_AF-A0A497K2S3-F1
#
_entry.id   AF-A0A497K2S3-F1
#
_cell.length_a   1.000
_cell.length_b   1.000
_cell.length_c   1.000
_cell.angle_alpha   90.00
_cell.angle_beta   90.00
_cell.angle_gamma   90.00
#
_symmetry.space_group_name_H-M   'P 1'
#
loop_
_entity.id
_entity.type
_entity.pdbx_description
1 polymer ?
#
loop_
_entity_poly.entity_id
_entity_poly.type
_entity_poly.pdbx_seq_one_letter_code
_entity_poly.pdbx_strand_id
1 'polypeptide(L)'
;LDLSRKLGIPLHPEYLFNWSSITVEELNRLRSWLIGSKLHKTVLGLEFEGVYDVSIKEILERLLVPHKPSGNSIFIRGVEAEVLYVLLQLDKPDLEIPSEINVIKALSKLSGIPIVDKFPTFVGARMGRPEKAKRRAMKPPVHLLFPVGLYGGSQRDLIKASKQGVITVELANRKCVKCGEKTFRVFCPKCGSPTSIERVCSRCRRPVETERCPVCNAPTLTYDEQPVDLEGLLKEACKKVGYTPKLVKGVKSLTNKNRTCEIIEKGILRAKHGLSVFKDGTVRFDVTNTPLTHFKPVEIGVSVEKLRELGYTENCEGKPLTSGEDICELKVQDVVIPKSCAEYFVKVAGFVDDLLESVYGLPRFYNVKEVEDLIGHLVIGLAPHTSVGVLGRIIGFTDLNVCYAHPYWHSAKRRDCDGDEDALMLALDALINFSKEYLPAQIGGIMDAPLFLISSINPQELQRQAHNFDVSWSYPLEFYRKTLEEASPSSVLKYIDTVKDRLDGEKEYSGFGYTTPTSSLLLGRKESSYKKFKRMLDKLMSQLSLAEKITAVDASFVAQKVLTTHFLRDIAGNLRAFTTQGLRCKSCNKRYRRPPLTGVCRACGGELTLTVHRGGIEKYIQYTKQLIKRYGLPDYYMQRVEMIENEINLLFENEKTKQISLSDFL
;
A
#
# COMPACT_ATOMS: atom_id res chain seq x y z
N LEU A 1 -43.64 -2.77 14.04
CA LEU A 1 -44.46 -3.65 14.92
C LEU A 1 -45.70 -4.15 14.19
N ASP A 2 -46.54 -3.27 13.65
CA ASP A 2 -47.78 -3.67 12.95
C ASP A 2 -47.55 -4.65 11.79
N LEU A 3 -46.52 -4.41 10.97
CA LEU A 3 -46.14 -5.34 9.90
C LEU A 3 -45.79 -6.73 10.44
N SER A 4 -44.94 -6.80 11.46
CA SER A 4 -44.54 -8.05 12.10
C SER A 4 -45.72 -8.80 12.72
N ARG A 5 -46.65 -8.08 13.38
CA ARG A 5 -47.85 -8.68 13.98
C ARG A 5 -48.87 -9.16 12.94
N LYS A 6 -49.11 -8.38 11.90
CA LYS A 6 -50.11 -8.71 10.85
C LYS A 6 -49.62 -9.80 9.90
N LEU A 7 -48.34 -9.77 9.53
CA LEU A 7 -47.76 -10.66 8.52
C LEU A 7 -47.00 -11.85 9.13
N GLY A 8 -46.80 -11.88 10.46
CA GLY A 8 -46.03 -12.93 11.12
C GLY A 8 -44.54 -12.93 10.76
N ILE A 9 -44.02 -11.80 10.25
CA ILE A 9 -42.60 -11.66 9.90
C ILE A 9 -41.78 -11.19 11.10
N PRO A 10 -40.46 -11.47 11.13
CA PRO A 10 -39.61 -10.99 12.21
C PRO A 10 -39.64 -9.48 12.42
N LEU A 11 -39.24 -9.04 13.62
CA LEU A 11 -39.03 -7.62 13.87
C LEU A 11 -37.92 -7.06 12.98
N HIS A 12 -38.11 -5.83 12.49
CA HIS A 12 -37.13 -5.16 11.63
C HIS A 12 -35.77 -5.02 12.33
N PRO A 13 -34.63 -5.32 11.66
CA PRO A 13 -33.31 -5.41 12.29
C PRO A 13 -32.79 -4.11 12.89
N GLU A 14 -33.28 -2.96 12.42
CA GLU A 14 -32.97 -1.65 13.02
C GLU A 14 -33.36 -1.59 14.49
N TYR A 15 -34.47 -2.24 14.87
CA TYR A 15 -35.03 -2.24 16.23
C TYR A 15 -34.62 -3.47 17.05
N LEU A 16 -33.62 -4.23 16.61
CA LEU A 16 -33.08 -5.37 17.34
C LEU A 16 -31.78 -5.00 18.07
N PHE A 17 -31.67 -5.46 19.32
CA PHE A 17 -30.47 -5.36 20.14
C PHE A 17 -29.65 -6.65 20.08
N ASN A 18 -28.46 -6.64 20.68
CA ASN A 18 -27.57 -7.79 20.72
C ASN A 18 -28.02 -8.84 21.76
N TRP A 19 -29.23 -9.37 21.61
CA TRP A 19 -29.89 -10.25 22.59
C TRP A 19 -29.17 -11.58 22.84
N SER A 20 -28.38 -12.08 21.89
CA SER A 20 -27.56 -13.30 22.05
C SER A 20 -26.39 -13.12 23.01
N SER A 21 -26.06 -11.87 23.38
CA SER A 21 -24.96 -11.54 24.27
C SER A 21 -25.25 -11.72 25.75
N ILE A 22 -26.50 -11.98 26.15
CA ILE A 22 -26.93 -12.09 27.55
C ILE A 22 -27.59 -13.44 27.85
N THR A 23 -27.73 -13.78 29.13
CA THR A 23 -28.46 -14.97 29.60
C THR A 23 -29.92 -14.65 29.89
N VAL A 24 -30.75 -15.69 30.05
CA VAL A 24 -32.17 -15.52 30.43
C VAL A 24 -32.31 -14.97 31.86
N GLU A 25 -31.36 -15.28 32.75
CA GLU A 25 -31.30 -14.69 34.10
C GLU A 25 -31.02 -13.18 34.05
N GLU A 26 -30.08 -12.76 33.20
CA GLU A 26 -29.77 -11.35 32.96
C GLU A 26 -30.97 -10.63 32.31
N LEU A 27 -31.69 -11.29 31.41
CA LEU A 27 -32.93 -10.78 30.82
C LEU A 27 -34.02 -10.55 31.88
N ASN A 28 -34.21 -11.53 32.78
CA ASN A 28 -35.14 -11.40 33.91
C ASN A 28 -34.77 -10.21 34.80
N ARG A 29 -33.49 -10.07 35.14
CA ARG A 29 -32.99 -8.96 35.94
C ARG A 29 -33.24 -7.61 35.27
N LEU A 30 -32.97 -7.51 33.97
CA LEU A 30 -33.24 -6.30 33.19
C LEU A 30 -34.74 -5.95 33.17
N ARG A 31 -35.61 -6.96 32.96
CA ARG A 31 -37.06 -6.76 32.95
C ARG A 31 -37.57 -6.30 34.32
N SER A 32 -37.15 -6.93 35.40
CA SER A 32 -37.52 -6.52 36.77
C SER A 32 -37.05 -5.09 37.09
N TRP A 33 -35.84 -4.73 36.65
CA TRP A 33 -35.33 -3.37 36.81
C TRP A 33 -36.15 -2.34 36.03
N LEU A 34 -36.55 -2.66 34.78
CA LEU A 34 -37.42 -1.80 33.98
C LEU A 34 -38.82 -1.65 34.58
N ILE A 35 -39.40 -2.71 35.14
CA ILE A 35 -40.69 -2.64 35.86
C ILE A 35 -40.60 -1.72 37.08
N GLY A 36 -39.49 -1.77 37.81
CA GLY A 36 -39.23 -0.89 38.96
C GLY A 36 -38.82 0.54 38.60
N SER A 37 -38.63 0.85 37.31
CA SER A 37 -38.19 2.16 36.84
C SER A 37 -39.37 3.11 36.63
N LYS A 38 -39.13 4.42 36.76
CA LYS A 38 -40.14 5.45 36.48
C LYS A 38 -40.27 5.62 34.97
N LEU A 39 -41.46 5.35 34.45
CA LEU A 39 -41.78 5.57 33.04
C LEU A 39 -42.38 6.98 32.85
N HIS A 40 -41.67 7.81 32.10
CA HIS A 40 -42.13 9.14 31.70
C HIS A 40 -42.58 9.12 30.24
N LYS A 41 -43.73 9.73 29.95
CA LYS A 41 -44.16 10.01 28.57
C LYS A 41 -43.70 11.42 28.21
N THR A 42 -42.75 11.52 27.28
CA THR A 42 -42.22 12.80 26.82
C THR A 42 -42.70 13.11 25.41
N VAL A 43 -42.46 14.34 24.94
CA VAL A 43 -42.73 14.74 23.54
C VAL A 43 -41.91 13.91 22.54
N LEU A 44 -40.78 13.33 22.99
CA LEU A 44 -39.85 12.54 22.18
C LEU A 44 -40.10 11.03 22.27
N GLY A 45 -41.20 10.59 22.90
CA GLY A 45 -41.52 9.18 23.13
C GLY A 45 -41.38 8.76 24.59
N LEU A 46 -41.21 7.46 24.82
CA LEU A 46 -41.05 6.89 26.15
C LEU A 46 -39.65 7.18 26.72
N GLU A 47 -39.59 7.40 28.03
CA GLU A 47 -38.36 7.53 28.79
C GLU A 47 -38.42 6.69 30.05
N PHE A 48 -37.45 5.79 30.25
CA PHE A 48 -37.24 5.10 31.51
C PHE A 48 -36.20 5.82 32.35
N GLU A 49 -36.53 6.07 33.61
CA GLU A 49 -35.61 6.51 34.66
C GLU A 49 -35.51 5.41 35.72
N GLY A 50 -34.47 4.60 35.63
CA GLY A 50 -34.21 3.51 36.59
C GLY A 50 -33.06 3.84 37.53
N VAL A 51 -33.03 3.20 38.71
CA VAL A 51 -31.94 3.34 39.70
C VAL A 51 -30.63 2.81 39.11
N TYR A 52 -29.52 3.51 39.34
CA TYR A 52 -28.22 3.09 38.86
C TYR A 52 -27.78 1.76 39.51
N ASP A 53 -27.64 0.73 38.69
CA ASP A 53 -27.08 -0.58 39.04
C ASP A 53 -25.98 -0.91 38.03
N VAL A 54 -24.78 -1.25 38.53
CA VAL A 54 -23.60 -1.56 37.72
C VAL A 54 -23.84 -2.74 36.79
N SER A 55 -24.51 -3.79 37.27
CA SER A 55 -24.81 -4.98 36.46
C SER A 55 -25.82 -4.68 35.35
N ILE A 56 -26.83 -3.84 35.61
CA ILE A 56 -27.80 -3.42 34.59
C ILE A 56 -27.09 -2.59 33.52
N LYS A 57 -26.19 -1.70 33.95
CA LYS A 57 -25.35 -0.93 33.04
C LYS A 57 -24.54 -1.86 32.13
N GLU A 58 -23.86 -2.87 32.69
CA GLU A 58 -23.09 -3.85 31.90
C GLU A 58 -23.97 -4.65 30.93
N ILE A 59 -25.18 -5.03 31.34
CA ILE A 59 -26.18 -5.70 30.48
C ILE A 59 -26.58 -4.78 29.31
N LEU A 60 -26.92 -3.52 29.58
CA LEU A 60 -27.30 -2.54 28.55
C LEU A 60 -26.15 -2.27 27.57
N GLU A 61 -24.91 -2.22 28.07
CA GLU A 61 -23.71 -2.08 27.24
C GLU A 61 -23.48 -3.30 26.33
N ARG A 62 -23.63 -4.53 26.85
CA ARG A 62 -23.52 -5.77 26.04
C ARG A 62 -24.62 -5.89 24.98
N LEU A 63 -25.84 -5.49 25.34
CA LEU A 63 -26.97 -5.42 24.41
C LEU A 63 -26.82 -4.32 23.35
N LEU A 64 -25.88 -3.39 23.53
CA LEU A 64 -25.69 -2.20 22.69
C LEU A 64 -26.93 -1.29 22.69
N VAL A 65 -27.58 -1.12 23.84
CA VAL A 65 -28.72 -0.19 23.99
C VAL A 65 -28.20 1.21 24.31
N PRO A 66 -28.47 2.22 23.48
CA PRO A 66 -28.20 3.62 23.82
C PRO A 66 -28.87 4.04 25.14
N HIS A 67 -28.06 4.43 26.13
CA HIS A 67 -28.53 4.89 27.44
C HIS A 67 -27.61 5.98 28.00
N LYS A 68 -28.13 6.80 28.92
CA LYS A 68 -27.40 7.90 29.56
C LYS A 68 -27.41 7.73 31.09
N PRO A 69 -26.26 7.47 31.74
CA PRO A 69 -26.17 7.55 33.19
C PRO A 69 -26.14 9.03 33.63
N SER A 70 -26.90 9.38 34.68
CA SER A 70 -26.89 10.71 35.28
C SER A 70 -27.24 10.63 36.77
N GLY A 71 -26.30 11.07 37.63
CA GLY A 71 -26.44 10.94 39.08
C GLY A 71 -26.59 9.47 39.50
N ASN A 72 -27.65 9.18 40.26
CA ASN A 72 -27.98 7.83 40.71
C ASN A 72 -29.00 7.12 39.80
N SER A 73 -29.13 7.54 38.54
CA SER A 73 -30.12 7.00 37.61
C SER A 73 -29.54 6.70 36.23
N ILE A 74 -30.17 5.75 35.54
CA ILE A 74 -29.91 5.41 34.14
C ILE A 74 -31.16 5.78 33.33
N PHE A 75 -30.93 6.53 32.25
CA PHE A 75 -31.99 6.99 31.36
C PHE A 75 -31.94 6.25 30.02
N ILE A 76 -33.07 5.70 29.60
CA ILE A 76 -33.27 5.12 28.26
C ILE A 76 -34.40 5.90 27.60
N ARG A 77 -34.20 6.39 26.38
CA ARG A 77 -35.07 7.39 25.75
C ARG A 77 -35.46 7.00 24.35
N GLY A 78 -36.64 7.42 23.91
CA GLY A 78 -37.07 7.34 22.52
C GLY A 78 -37.35 5.92 22.06
N VAL A 79 -36.87 5.58 20.86
CA VAL A 79 -37.16 4.31 20.18
C VAL A 79 -36.68 3.13 21.00
N GLU A 80 -35.53 3.24 21.66
CA GLU A 80 -34.96 2.18 22.49
C GLU A 80 -35.89 1.80 23.65
N ALA A 81 -36.46 2.81 24.31
CA ALA A 81 -37.41 2.60 25.39
C ALA A 81 -38.69 1.94 24.89
N GLU A 82 -39.20 2.36 23.73
CA GLU A 82 -40.38 1.76 23.11
C GLU A 82 -40.17 0.29 22.72
N VAL A 83 -39.01 -0.02 22.15
CA VAL A 83 -38.64 -1.40 21.80
C VAL A 83 -38.58 -2.27 23.05
N LEU A 84 -37.91 -1.83 24.11
CA LEU A 84 -37.84 -2.56 25.37
C LEU A 84 -39.22 -2.74 26.00
N TYR A 85 -40.04 -1.69 26.00
CA TYR A 85 -41.40 -1.73 26.54
C TYR A 85 -42.26 -2.80 25.86
N VAL A 86 -42.21 -2.86 24.53
CA VAL A 86 -43.01 -3.80 23.75
C VAL A 86 -42.46 -5.22 23.81
N LEU A 87 -41.15 -5.39 23.63
CA LEU A 87 -40.54 -6.73 23.58
C LEU A 87 -40.58 -7.46 24.92
N LEU A 88 -40.46 -6.71 26.02
CA LEU A 88 -40.47 -7.28 27.37
C LEU A 88 -41.86 -7.33 28.01
N GLN A 89 -42.90 -6.90 27.28
CA GLN A 89 -44.30 -6.85 27.75
C GLN A 89 -44.39 -6.19 29.13
N LEU A 90 -43.83 -4.98 29.26
CA LEU A 90 -43.77 -4.27 30.55
C LEU A 90 -45.14 -3.79 31.04
N ASP A 91 -46.16 -3.84 30.17
CA ASP A 91 -47.58 -3.64 30.51
C ASP A 91 -48.17 -4.80 31.33
N LYS A 92 -47.51 -5.97 31.36
CA LYS A 92 -47.93 -7.17 32.08
C LYS A 92 -46.84 -7.62 33.05
N PRO A 93 -46.72 -7.00 34.24
CA PRO A 93 -45.64 -7.28 35.18
C PRO A 93 -45.67 -8.73 35.69
N ASP A 94 -46.86 -9.33 35.83
CA ASP A 94 -47.05 -10.70 36.35
C ASP A 94 -46.69 -11.80 35.34
N LEU A 95 -46.45 -11.45 34.08
CA LEU A 95 -46.08 -12.44 33.05
C LEU A 95 -44.68 -12.97 33.37
N GLU A 96 -44.49 -14.28 33.49
CA GLU A 96 -43.16 -14.86 33.67
C GLU A 96 -42.42 -14.99 32.33
N ILE A 97 -41.09 -14.79 32.35
CA ILE A 97 -40.29 -15.08 31.16
C ILE A 97 -40.28 -16.61 30.97
N PRO A 98 -40.61 -17.12 29.76
CA PRO A 98 -40.58 -18.55 29.49
C PRO A 98 -39.24 -19.18 29.85
N SER A 99 -39.26 -20.35 30.50
CA SER A 99 -38.09 -21.14 30.86
C SER A 99 -37.44 -21.76 29.63
N GLU A 100 -36.70 -20.93 28.89
CA GLU A 100 -35.97 -21.29 27.68
C GLU A 100 -34.47 -21.22 27.92
N ILE A 101 -33.70 -22.01 27.16
CA ILE A 101 -32.23 -21.94 27.18
C ILE A 101 -31.74 -20.71 26.39
N ASN A 102 -32.53 -20.24 25.42
CA ASN A 102 -32.12 -19.20 24.48
C ASN A 102 -32.99 -17.93 24.63
N VAL A 103 -32.32 -16.80 24.87
CA VAL A 103 -32.93 -15.46 25.04
C VAL A 103 -33.80 -15.06 23.85
N ILE A 104 -33.38 -15.35 22.62
CA ILE A 104 -34.12 -15.00 21.39
C ILE A 104 -35.46 -15.74 21.33
N LYS A 105 -35.46 -17.03 21.71
CA LYS A 105 -36.69 -17.84 21.78
C LYS A 105 -37.60 -17.35 22.91
N ALA A 106 -37.02 -17.04 24.08
CA ALA A 106 -37.75 -16.48 25.21
C ALA A 106 -38.45 -15.16 24.82
N LEU A 107 -37.71 -14.24 24.19
CA LEU A 107 -38.24 -12.97 23.70
C LEU A 107 -39.30 -13.12 22.63
N SER A 108 -39.13 -14.06 21.70
CA SER A 108 -40.13 -14.31 20.65
C SER A 108 -41.45 -14.79 21.24
N LYS A 109 -41.39 -15.68 22.23
CA LYS A 109 -42.56 -16.17 22.97
C LYS A 109 -43.18 -15.08 23.84
N LEU A 110 -42.36 -14.30 24.54
CA LEU A 110 -42.81 -13.23 25.44
C LEU A 110 -43.52 -12.11 24.67
N SER A 111 -42.90 -11.61 23.60
CA SER A 111 -43.43 -10.49 22.80
C SER A 111 -44.55 -10.89 21.84
N GLY A 112 -44.70 -12.19 21.54
CA GLY A 112 -45.59 -12.70 20.51
C GLY A 112 -45.16 -12.32 19.08
N ILE A 113 -43.91 -11.87 18.90
CA ILE A 113 -43.34 -11.45 17.62
C ILE A 113 -42.10 -12.31 17.35
N PRO A 114 -41.91 -12.86 16.13
CA PRO A 114 -40.68 -13.59 15.82
C PRO A 114 -39.45 -12.68 15.94
N ILE A 115 -38.46 -13.09 16.73
CA ILE A 115 -37.17 -12.41 16.87
C ILE A 115 -36.08 -13.30 16.28
N VAL A 116 -35.15 -12.68 15.54
CA VAL A 116 -33.99 -13.33 14.93
C VAL A 116 -32.73 -12.65 15.47
N ASP A 117 -31.62 -13.38 15.54
CA ASP A 117 -30.35 -12.79 15.95
C ASP A 117 -29.90 -11.71 14.95
N LYS A 118 -29.53 -10.54 15.46
CA LYS A 118 -28.99 -9.43 14.66
C LYS A 118 -27.49 -9.60 14.39
N PHE A 119 -26.76 -10.23 15.30
CA PHE A 119 -25.31 -10.37 15.21
C PHE A 119 -24.87 -11.85 15.35
N PRO A 120 -25.34 -12.75 14.46
CA PRO A 120 -25.02 -14.18 14.55
C PRO A 120 -23.56 -14.50 14.26
N THR A 121 -22.81 -13.58 13.64
CA THR A 121 -21.43 -13.81 13.22
C THR A 121 -20.59 -12.57 13.46
N PHE A 122 -19.41 -12.77 14.05
CA PHE A 122 -18.40 -11.73 14.26
C PHE A 122 -17.15 -12.08 13.44
N VAL A 123 -16.63 -11.09 12.72
CA VAL A 123 -15.39 -11.25 11.94
C VAL A 123 -14.27 -10.49 12.61
N GLY A 124 -13.21 -11.19 13.00
CA GLY A 124 -12.00 -10.58 13.50
C GLY A 124 -11.20 -9.91 12.37
N ALA A 125 -10.65 -8.73 12.64
CA ALA A 125 -9.78 -8.03 11.69
C ALA A 125 -8.54 -7.49 12.39
N ARG A 126 -7.43 -7.44 11.65
CA ARG A 126 -6.19 -6.79 12.10
C ARG A 126 -5.67 -5.93 10.98
N MET A 127 -5.30 -4.69 11.29
CA MET A 127 -4.60 -3.82 10.36
C MET A 127 -3.29 -4.49 9.91
N GLY A 128 -3.19 -4.84 8.63
CA GLY A 128 -2.01 -5.45 8.03
C GLY A 128 -1.03 -4.40 7.50
N ARG A 129 -1.30 -3.91 6.29
CA ARG A 129 -0.47 -2.93 5.58
C ARG A 129 -1.24 -1.62 5.42
N PRO A 130 -0.65 -0.46 5.73
CA PRO A 130 -1.27 0.82 5.44
C PRO A 130 -1.29 1.07 3.92
N GLU A 131 -2.19 1.94 3.50
CA GLU A 131 -2.30 2.40 2.12
C GLU A 131 -0.99 3.03 1.63
N LYS A 132 -0.75 3.13 0.32
CA LYS A 132 0.48 3.74 -0.23
C LYS A 132 0.17 4.44 -1.54
N ALA A 133 0.67 5.67 -1.66
CA ALA A 133 0.77 6.41 -2.91
C ALA A 133 2.12 7.13 -2.89
N LYS A 134 3.10 6.65 -3.67
CA LYS A 134 4.47 7.16 -3.60
C LYS A 134 5.24 6.90 -4.89
N ARG A 135 5.97 7.92 -5.36
CA ARG A 135 6.97 7.75 -6.43
C ARG A 135 7.97 6.62 -6.13
N ARG A 136 8.17 5.74 -7.10
CA ARG A 136 9.15 4.66 -7.00
C ARG A 136 10.53 5.21 -7.35
N ALA A 137 11.38 5.32 -6.34
CA ALA A 137 12.75 5.78 -6.50
C ALA A 137 13.74 4.71 -6.05
N MET A 138 14.82 4.54 -6.81
CA MET A 138 15.96 3.76 -6.32
C MET A 138 16.54 4.38 -5.04
N LYS A 139 17.21 3.54 -4.24
CA LYS A 139 18.00 4.02 -3.10
C LYS A 139 19.49 3.85 -3.41
N PRO A 140 20.25 4.94 -3.54
CA PRO A 140 19.84 6.35 -3.57
C PRO A 140 19.13 6.74 -4.89
N PRO A 141 18.36 7.86 -4.93
CA PRO A 141 17.66 8.31 -6.13
C PRO A 141 18.61 8.54 -7.31
N VAL A 142 18.12 8.23 -8.52
CA VAL A 142 18.87 8.29 -9.79
C VAL A 142 18.03 9.05 -10.80
N HIS A 143 18.65 9.93 -11.58
CA HIS A 143 18.02 10.63 -12.71
C HIS A 143 18.43 10.02 -14.06
N LEU A 144 19.62 9.42 -14.13
CA LEU A 144 20.24 8.96 -15.36
C LEU A 144 20.92 7.59 -15.17
N LEU A 145 20.69 6.66 -16.10
CA LEU A 145 21.43 5.40 -16.15
C LEU A 145 22.78 5.58 -16.86
N PHE A 146 23.68 6.36 -16.23
CA PHE A 146 25.04 6.60 -16.71
C PHE A 146 26.05 6.38 -15.57
N PRO A 147 27.14 5.63 -15.79
CA PRO A 147 28.11 5.31 -14.75
C PRO A 147 29.01 6.51 -14.44
N VAL A 148 29.16 6.85 -13.17
CA VAL A 148 30.07 7.92 -12.69
C VAL A 148 31.12 7.42 -11.70
N GLY A 149 31.15 6.11 -11.42
CA GLY A 149 32.10 5.49 -10.52
C GLY A 149 32.12 6.14 -9.13
N LEU A 150 33.31 6.55 -8.69
CA LEU A 150 33.54 7.30 -7.45
C LEU A 150 33.71 8.81 -7.68
N TYR A 151 33.82 9.25 -8.94
CA TYR A 151 34.09 10.63 -9.32
C TYR A 151 32.98 11.59 -8.89
N GLY A 152 31.73 11.12 -8.88
CA GLY A 152 30.56 11.87 -8.40
C GLY A 152 30.36 11.90 -6.88
N GLY A 153 31.29 11.34 -6.09
CA GLY A 153 31.18 11.26 -4.63
C GLY A 153 30.02 10.38 -4.14
N SER A 154 29.61 10.59 -2.88
CA SER A 154 28.57 9.78 -2.22
C SER A 154 27.20 9.89 -2.90
N GLN A 155 26.90 11.03 -3.52
CA GLN A 155 25.63 11.26 -4.23
C GLN A 155 25.65 10.77 -5.68
N ARG A 156 26.82 10.38 -6.21
CA ARG A 156 27.01 9.97 -7.62
C ARG A 156 26.57 11.10 -8.57
N ASP A 157 27.03 12.31 -8.27
CA ASP A 157 26.70 13.51 -9.03
C ASP A 157 27.55 13.63 -10.30
N LEU A 158 26.87 13.69 -11.44
CA LEU A 158 27.46 13.85 -12.77
C LEU A 158 28.17 15.20 -12.93
N ILE A 159 27.65 16.27 -12.33
CA ILE A 159 28.22 17.63 -12.46
C ILE A 159 29.52 17.73 -11.67
N LYS A 160 29.57 17.10 -10.49
CA LYS A 160 30.82 16.99 -9.74
C LYS A 160 31.85 16.13 -10.48
N ALA A 161 31.41 15.05 -11.12
CA ALA A 161 32.29 14.20 -11.93
C ALA A 161 32.82 14.93 -13.17
N SER A 162 31.99 15.76 -13.83
CA SER A 162 32.40 16.48 -15.04
C SER A 162 33.50 17.52 -14.79
N LYS A 163 33.62 18.06 -13.56
CA LYS A 163 34.71 18.97 -13.19
C LYS A 163 36.09 18.32 -13.20
N GLN A 164 36.17 16.99 -13.24
CA GLN A 164 37.44 16.27 -13.40
C GLN A 164 37.82 16.09 -14.87
N GLY A 165 36.98 16.55 -15.81
CA GLY A 165 37.19 16.41 -17.25
C GLY A 165 36.93 14.98 -17.72
N VAL A 166 38.00 14.21 -17.91
CA VAL A 166 37.95 12.84 -18.42
C VAL A 166 37.85 11.84 -17.26
N ILE A 167 36.82 11.00 -17.29
CA ILE A 167 36.62 9.91 -16.33
C ILE A 167 36.75 8.55 -17.00
N THR A 168 37.27 7.56 -16.28
CA THR A 168 37.35 6.18 -16.77
C THR A 168 36.19 5.36 -16.22
N VAL A 169 35.35 4.82 -17.11
CA VAL A 169 34.14 4.06 -16.72
C VAL A 169 33.91 2.85 -17.65
N GLU A 170 33.26 1.81 -17.13
CA GLU A 170 32.84 0.65 -17.92
C GLU A 170 31.65 1.00 -18.81
N LEU A 171 31.82 0.92 -20.12
CA LEU A 171 30.78 1.19 -21.12
C LEU A 171 30.82 0.17 -22.27
N ALA A 172 29.69 0.06 -22.97
CA ALA A 172 29.54 -0.82 -24.12
C ALA A 172 30.58 -0.50 -25.22
N ASN A 173 31.16 -1.54 -25.80
CA ASN A 173 31.98 -1.43 -27.00
C ASN A 173 31.06 -1.45 -28.22
N ARG A 174 30.94 -0.33 -28.93
CA ARG A 174 30.15 -0.24 -30.16
C ARG A 174 31.00 0.27 -31.31
N LYS A 175 30.67 -0.18 -32.52
CA LYS A 175 31.33 0.22 -33.75
C LYS A 175 30.31 0.71 -34.76
N CYS A 176 30.61 1.81 -35.41
CA CYS A 176 29.77 2.32 -36.49
C CYS A 176 29.80 1.38 -37.70
N VAL A 177 28.62 1.00 -38.21
CA VAL A 177 28.49 0.10 -39.36
C VAL A 177 28.99 0.76 -40.66
N LYS A 178 28.90 2.10 -40.77
CA LYS A 178 29.28 2.84 -41.98
C LYS A 178 30.74 3.31 -41.99
N CYS A 179 31.18 4.02 -40.95
CA CYS A 179 32.52 4.61 -40.91
C CYS A 179 33.53 3.87 -40.02
N GLY A 180 33.12 2.80 -39.33
CA GLY A 180 34.00 2.00 -38.48
C GLY A 180 34.44 2.66 -37.17
N GLU A 181 33.99 3.89 -36.86
CA GLU A 181 34.31 4.61 -35.62
C GLU A 181 33.89 3.81 -34.38
N LYS A 182 34.77 3.71 -33.40
CA LYS A 182 34.50 3.08 -32.10
C LYS A 182 33.86 4.08 -31.15
N THR A 183 32.76 3.70 -30.51
CA THR A 183 32.05 4.54 -29.55
C THR A 183 31.26 3.68 -28.57
N PHE A 184 30.72 4.29 -27.51
CA PHE A 184 29.70 3.67 -26.66
C PHE A 184 28.28 4.11 -27.04
N ARG A 185 28.13 5.14 -27.89
CA ARG A 185 26.84 5.70 -28.28
C ARG A 185 26.10 4.79 -29.28
N VAL A 186 24.77 4.77 -29.21
CA VAL A 186 23.90 3.98 -30.12
C VAL A 186 23.97 4.51 -31.57
N PHE A 187 24.15 5.82 -31.74
CA PHE A 187 24.37 6.46 -33.02
C PHE A 187 25.77 7.05 -33.09
N CYS A 188 26.40 6.93 -34.26
CA CYS A 188 27.75 7.43 -34.48
C CYS A 188 27.78 8.96 -34.41
N PRO A 189 28.66 9.57 -33.58
CA PRO A 189 28.75 11.03 -33.48
C PRO A 189 29.26 11.70 -34.77
N LYS A 190 30.01 10.98 -35.62
CA LYS A 190 30.57 11.52 -36.87
C LYS A 190 29.60 11.51 -38.05
N CYS A 191 28.81 10.45 -38.20
CA CYS A 191 27.99 10.23 -39.40
C CYS A 191 26.52 9.89 -39.13
N GLY A 192 26.10 9.81 -37.88
CA GLY A 192 24.71 9.59 -37.48
C GLY A 192 24.16 8.17 -37.69
N SER A 193 24.87 7.28 -38.39
CA SER A 193 24.39 5.90 -38.60
C SER A 193 24.40 5.06 -37.31
N PRO A 194 23.53 4.02 -37.22
CA PRO A 194 23.51 3.13 -36.06
C PRO A 194 24.83 2.38 -35.88
N THR A 195 25.17 2.09 -34.63
CA THR A 195 26.36 1.33 -34.24
C THR A 195 25.96 -0.09 -33.81
N SER A 196 26.84 -1.07 -33.99
CA SER A 196 26.66 -2.46 -33.53
C SER A 196 27.56 -2.75 -32.33
N ILE A 197 27.15 -3.67 -31.44
CA ILE A 197 27.96 -4.07 -30.29
C ILE A 197 29.11 -4.96 -30.77
N GLU A 198 30.34 -4.62 -30.39
CA GLU A 198 31.55 -5.37 -30.71
C GLU A 198 31.98 -6.20 -29.48
N ARG A 199 32.14 -7.50 -29.68
CA ARG A 199 32.67 -8.41 -28.64
C ARG A 199 34.18 -8.46 -28.73
N VAL A 200 34.84 -8.33 -27.58
CA VAL A 200 36.31 -8.26 -27.49
C VAL A 200 36.81 -9.33 -26.51
N CYS A 201 37.88 -10.03 -26.86
CA CYS A 201 38.50 -11.00 -25.96
C CYS A 201 39.11 -10.30 -24.74
N SER A 202 38.75 -10.75 -23.53
CA SER A 202 39.28 -10.22 -22.26
C SER A 202 40.81 -10.30 -22.12
N ARG A 203 41.46 -11.27 -22.77
CA ARG A 203 42.92 -11.45 -22.74
C ARG A 203 43.67 -10.75 -23.88
N CYS A 204 43.40 -11.10 -25.14
CA CYS A 204 44.15 -10.59 -26.29
C CYS A 204 43.56 -9.33 -26.93
N ARG A 205 42.43 -8.82 -26.40
CA ARG A 205 41.74 -7.60 -26.87
C ARG A 205 41.35 -7.59 -28.36
N ARG A 206 41.37 -8.74 -29.03
CA ARG A 206 40.90 -8.88 -30.42
C ARG A 206 39.36 -8.89 -30.47
N PRO A 207 38.75 -8.29 -31.50
CA PRO A 207 37.33 -8.45 -31.74
C PRO A 207 37.06 -9.91 -32.17
N VAL A 208 36.06 -10.54 -31.56
CA VAL A 208 35.70 -11.93 -31.81
C VAL A 208 34.18 -12.06 -31.75
N GLU A 209 33.56 -12.74 -32.71
CA GLU A 209 32.10 -12.90 -32.76
C GLU A 209 31.57 -13.96 -31.77
N THR A 210 32.39 -14.95 -31.40
CA THR A 210 32.05 -16.04 -30.49
C THR A 210 32.15 -15.65 -29.00
N GLU A 211 31.46 -16.38 -28.13
CA GLU A 211 31.50 -16.13 -26.67
C GLU A 211 32.85 -16.44 -26.03
N ARG A 212 33.63 -17.32 -26.65
CA ARG A 212 35.01 -17.62 -26.27
C ARG A 212 35.94 -17.31 -27.42
N CYS A 213 37.09 -16.73 -27.10
CA CYS A 213 38.12 -16.47 -28.09
C CYS A 213 38.68 -17.80 -28.63
N PRO A 214 38.71 -18.02 -29.96
CA PRO A 214 39.25 -19.26 -30.53
C PRO A 214 40.76 -19.42 -30.27
N VAL A 215 41.48 -18.32 -30.03
CA VAL A 215 42.92 -18.33 -29.77
C VAL A 215 43.23 -18.46 -28.28
N CYS A 216 42.51 -17.74 -27.41
CA CYS A 216 42.84 -17.67 -25.98
C CYS A 216 41.96 -18.54 -25.09
N ASN A 217 40.88 -19.11 -25.62
CA ASN A 217 39.78 -19.78 -24.89
C ASN A 217 39.22 -18.97 -23.71
N ALA A 218 39.46 -17.66 -23.70
CA ALA A 218 39.00 -16.72 -22.69
C ALA A 218 37.61 -16.18 -23.05
N PRO A 219 36.78 -15.81 -22.06
CA PRO A 219 35.47 -15.22 -22.31
C PRO A 219 35.59 -13.86 -23.03
N THR A 220 34.69 -13.60 -23.97
CA THR A 220 34.57 -12.30 -24.64
C THR A 220 33.65 -11.36 -23.86
N LEU A 221 33.99 -10.08 -23.85
CA LEU A 221 33.24 -9.01 -23.21
C LEU A 221 32.66 -8.07 -24.26
N THR A 222 31.46 -7.55 -24.01
CA THR A 222 30.78 -6.56 -24.85
C THR A 222 31.02 -5.12 -24.37
N TYR A 223 31.84 -4.94 -23.35
CA TYR A 223 32.14 -3.67 -22.70
C TYR A 223 33.60 -3.62 -22.29
N ASP A 224 34.11 -2.42 -22.05
CA ASP A 224 35.47 -2.17 -21.58
C ASP A 224 35.52 -0.91 -20.70
N GLU A 225 36.62 -0.72 -19.97
CA GLU A 225 36.92 0.56 -19.33
C GLU A 225 37.39 1.56 -20.39
N GLN A 226 36.66 2.66 -20.52
CA GLN A 226 36.90 3.68 -21.55
C GLN A 226 37.09 5.05 -20.89
N PRO A 227 38.04 5.88 -21.36
CA PRO A 227 38.10 7.29 -20.99
C PRO A 227 36.96 8.05 -21.68
N VAL A 228 36.21 8.83 -20.91
CA VAL A 228 35.06 9.61 -21.38
C VAL A 228 35.22 11.05 -20.94
N ASP A 229 35.27 11.99 -21.90
CA ASP A 229 35.19 13.42 -21.63
C ASP A 229 33.77 13.79 -21.20
N LEU A 230 33.53 13.73 -19.89
CA LEU A 230 32.21 13.99 -19.34
C LEU A 230 31.87 15.49 -19.38
N GLU A 231 32.87 16.37 -19.34
CA GLU A 231 32.65 17.82 -19.42
C GLU A 231 32.12 18.23 -20.80
N GLY A 232 32.76 17.77 -21.87
CA GLY A 232 32.30 18.01 -23.24
C GLY A 232 30.90 17.47 -23.47
N LEU A 233 30.65 16.21 -23.08
CA LEU A 233 29.34 15.58 -23.20
C LEU A 233 28.23 16.33 -22.46
N LEU A 234 28.50 16.79 -21.24
CA LEU A 234 27.53 17.51 -20.44
C LEU A 234 27.22 18.88 -21.07
N LYS A 235 28.24 19.60 -21.58
CA LYS A 235 28.04 20.89 -22.27
C LYS A 235 27.20 20.73 -23.54
N GLU A 236 27.48 19.71 -24.36
CA GLU A 236 26.70 19.37 -25.55
C GLU A 236 25.23 19.10 -25.17
N ALA A 237 25.00 18.25 -24.17
CA ALA A 237 23.67 17.87 -23.72
C ALA A 237 22.90 19.07 -23.14
N CYS A 238 23.54 19.91 -22.32
CA CYS A 238 22.94 21.14 -21.78
C CYS A 238 22.56 22.12 -22.90
N LYS A 239 23.41 22.28 -23.92
CA LYS A 239 23.12 23.15 -25.08
C LYS A 239 21.94 22.62 -25.89
N LYS A 240 21.88 21.31 -26.12
CA LYS A 240 20.78 20.68 -26.87
C LYS A 240 19.44 20.81 -26.15
N VAL A 241 19.44 20.61 -24.84
CA VAL A 241 18.23 20.69 -24.00
C VAL A 241 17.85 22.14 -23.65
N GLY A 242 18.80 23.09 -23.72
CA GLY A 242 18.58 24.48 -23.32
C GLY A 242 18.45 24.67 -21.80
N TYR A 243 18.95 23.73 -20.99
CA TYR A 243 18.87 23.78 -19.52
C TYR A 243 20.13 23.26 -18.86
N THR A 244 20.63 23.99 -17.86
CA THR A 244 21.81 23.60 -17.07
C THR A 244 21.37 23.21 -15.65
N PRO A 245 21.41 21.92 -15.29
CA PRO A 245 20.98 21.46 -13.97
C PRO A 245 22.01 21.79 -12.89
N LYS A 246 21.55 21.90 -11.63
CA LYS A 246 22.42 22.02 -10.45
C LYS A 246 22.94 20.68 -9.93
N LEU A 247 22.18 19.60 -10.14
CA LEU A 247 22.49 18.26 -9.63
C LEU A 247 21.91 17.20 -10.58
N VAL A 248 22.74 16.28 -11.07
CA VAL A 248 22.29 15.13 -11.87
C VAL A 248 22.87 13.85 -11.27
N LYS A 249 22.01 12.97 -10.76
CA LYS A 249 22.45 11.73 -10.11
C LYS A 249 22.53 10.60 -11.12
N GLY A 250 23.74 10.10 -11.34
CA GLY A 250 24.01 8.90 -12.13
C GLY A 250 23.99 7.62 -11.30
N VAL A 251 24.53 6.55 -11.87
CA VAL A 251 24.75 5.27 -11.20
C VAL A 251 26.24 5.06 -10.92
N LYS A 252 26.57 4.22 -9.93
CA LYS A 252 27.98 3.90 -9.63
C LYS A 252 28.60 3.08 -10.77
N SER A 253 27.89 2.06 -11.21
CA SER A 253 28.20 1.21 -12.35
C SER A 253 26.90 0.75 -12.99
N LEU A 254 26.94 0.40 -14.27
CA LEU A 254 25.81 -0.22 -14.95
C LEU A 254 25.74 -1.70 -14.58
N THR A 255 24.53 -2.25 -14.48
CA THR A 255 24.30 -3.65 -14.09
C THR A 255 23.71 -4.50 -15.21
N ASN A 256 23.41 -3.89 -16.35
CA ASN A 256 22.96 -4.56 -17.55
C ASN A 256 24.07 -5.36 -18.25
N LYS A 257 23.67 -6.26 -19.13
CA LYS A 257 24.54 -7.25 -19.80
C LYS A 257 25.69 -6.59 -20.57
N ASN A 258 25.37 -5.54 -21.33
CA ASN A 258 26.31 -4.91 -22.25
C ASN A 258 26.93 -3.60 -21.73
N ARG A 259 26.62 -3.17 -20.50
CA ARG A 259 27.01 -1.84 -19.98
C ARG A 259 26.56 -0.69 -20.91
N THR A 260 25.38 -0.85 -21.52
CA THR A 260 24.75 0.20 -22.34
C THR A 260 24.25 1.31 -21.43
N CYS A 261 24.69 2.55 -21.63
CA CYS A 261 24.23 3.71 -20.87
C CYS A 261 23.02 4.38 -21.53
N GLU A 262 22.32 5.20 -20.74
CA GLU A 262 21.32 6.13 -21.23
C GLU A 262 21.99 7.45 -21.69
N ILE A 263 21.33 8.17 -22.61
CA ILE A 263 21.77 9.49 -23.08
C ILE A 263 21.63 10.55 -21.97
N ILE A 264 22.60 11.47 -21.87
CA ILE A 264 22.69 12.44 -20.75
C ILE A 264 21.52 13.43 -20.76
N GLU A 265 21.02 13.78 -21.94
CA GLU A 265 19.89 14.68 -22.15
C GLU A 265 18.65 14.23 -21.37
N LYS A 266 18.34 12.92 -21.37
CA LYS A 266 17.24 12.36 -20.55
C LYS A 266 17.46 12.62 -19.06
N GLY A 267 18.70 12.45 -18.59
CA GLY A 267 19.08 12.72 -17.21
C GLY A 267 18.92 14.17 -16.79
N ILE A 268 19.29 15.10 -17.67
CA ILE A 268 19.13 16.55 -17.46
C ILE A 268 17.64 16.91 -17.39
N LEU A 269 16.84 16.43 -18.34
CA LEU A 269 15.40 16.67 -18.37
C LEU A 269 14.68 16.08 -17.17
N ARG A 270 15.02 14.86 -16.74
CA ARG A 270 14.48 14.29 -15.49
C ARG A 270 14.85 15.13 -14.27
N ALA A 271 16.08 15.66 -14.22
CA ALA A 271 16.50 16.55 -13.14
C ALA A 271 15.74 17.89 -13.16
N LYS A 272 15.48 18.47 -14.34
CA LYS A 272 14.65 19.68 -14.53
C LYS A 272 13.26 19.49 -13.92
N HIS A 273 12.64 18.34 -14.15
CA HIS A 273 11.29 18.01 -13.68
C HIS A 273 11.25 17.32 -12.29
N GLY A 274 12.40 17.11 -11.64
CA GLY A 274 12.47 16.47 -10.32
C GLY A 274 12.05 15.00 -10.29
N LEU A 275 12.23 14.29 -11.41
CA LEU A 275 11.87 12.89 -11.62
C LEU A 275 13.01 11.94 -11.27
N SER A 276 12.67 10.71 -10.89
CA SER A 276 13.64 9.63 -10.70
C SER A 276 13.34 8.45 -11.61
N VAL A 277 14.39 7.89 -12.21
CA VAL A 277 14.30 6.77 -13.14
C VAL A 277 14.41 5.42 -12.42
N PHE A 278 13.68 4.41 -12.90
CA PHE A 278 13.83 3.02 -12.48
C PHE A 278 14.83 2.25 -13.36
N LYS A 279 15.05 0.96 -13.08
CA LYS A 279 16.19 0.18 -13.63
C LYS A 279 16.10 -0.02 -15.14
N ASP A 280 14.90 0.12 -15.68
CA ASP A 280 14.54 -0.12 -17.07
C ASP A 280 14.38 1.17 -17.87
N GLY A 281 14.62 2.34 -17.27
CA GLY A 281 14.48 3.65 -17.91
C GLY A 281 13.14 4.34 -17.69
N THR A 282 12.15 3.65 -17.11
CA THR A 282 10.79 4.18 -16.90
C THR A 282 10.66 5.00 -15.61
N VAL A 283 9.65 5.88 -15.55
CA VAL A 283 9.27 6.61 -14.35
C VAL A 283 7.98 6.03 -13.77
N ARG A 284 8.01 5.67 -12.48
CA ARG A 284 6.95 4.87 -11.85
C ARG A 284 6.38 5.50 -10.59
N PHE A 285 5.10 5.22 -10.35
CA PHE A 285 4.41 5.59 -9.13
C PHE A 285 3.75 4.37 -8.49
N ASP A 286 4.13 4.03 -7.26
CA ASP A 286 3.52 2.92 -6.52
C ASP A 286 2.22 3.36 -5.87
N VAL A 287 1.17 2.58 -6.04
CA VAL A 287 -0.15 2.84 -5.47
C VAL A 287 -0.82 1.55 -4.98
N THR A 288 -1.56 1.62 -3.87
CA THR A 288 -2.37 0.49 -3.37
C THR A 288 -3.61 0.29 -4.24
N ASN A 289 -3.92 -0.96 -4.57
CA ASN A 289 -5.08 -1.31 -5.40
C ASN A 289 -6.37 -1.31 -4.59
N THR A 290 -7.45 -0.80 -5.18
CA THR A 290 -8.80 -0.92 -4.61
C THR A 290 -9.80 -1.15 -5.75
N PRO A 291 -10.69 -2.15 -5.65
CA PRO A 291 -11.66 -2.42 -6.70
C PRO A 291 -12.78 -1.38 -6.65
N LEU A 292 -13.23 -0.96 -7.82
CA LEU A 292 -14.39 -0.09 -8.00
C LEU A 292 -15.15 -0.53 -9.24
N THR A 293 -16.46 -0.71 -9.12
CA THR A 293 -17.34 -1.01 -10.28
C THR A 293 -18.25 0.15 -10.62
N HIS A 294 -18.58 1.00 -9.65
CA HIS A 294 -19.49 2.14 -9.82
C HIS A 294 -18.92 3.38 -9.14
N PHE A 295 -19.21 4.55 -9.69
CA PHE A 295 -18.77 5.82 -9.15
C PHE A 295 -19.76 6.93 -9.47
N LYS A 296 -19.73 8.01 -8.69
CA LYS A 296 -20.38 9.26 -9.05
C LYS A 296 -19.36 10.24 -9.64
N PRO A 297 -19.69 11.00 -10.69
CA PRO A 297 -18.79 12.00 -11.28
C PRO A 297 -18.17 12.96 -10.24
N VAL A 298 -18.95 13.39 -9.25
CA VAL A 298 -18.50 14.30 -8.18
C VAL A 298 -17.39 13.69 -7.31
N GLU A 299 -17.37 12.37 -7.13
CA GLU A 299 -16.39 11.68 -6.27
C GLU A 299 -15.01 11.61 -6.90
N ILE A 300 -14.96 11.62 -8.23
CA ILE A 300 -13.73 11.55 -9.02
C ILE A 300 -13.30 12.94 -9.53
N GLY A 301 -14.07 13.98 -9.21
CA GLY A 301 -13.77 15.37 -9.55
C GLY A 301 -13.86 15.69 -11.04
N VAL A 302 -14.80 15.06 -11.77
CA VAL A 302 -14.94 15.24 -13.22
C VAL A 302 -16.35 15.68 -13.60
N SER A 303 -16.46 16.58 -14.58
CA SER A 303 -17.75 17.05 -15.05
C SER A 303 -18.47 16.00 -15.89
N VAL A 304 -19.80 16.08 -15.92
CA VAL A 304 -20.65 15.18 -16.70
C VAL A 304 -20.35 15.29 -18.19
N GLU A 305 -20.08 16.50 -18.69
CA GLU A 305 -19.74 16.76 -20.09
C GLU A 305 -18.45 16.01 -20.46
N LYS A 306 -17.44 16.05 -19.60
CA LYS A 306 -16.17 15.38 -19.84
C LYS A 306 -16.33 13.86 -19.83
N LEU A 307 -17.16 13.32 -18.94
CA LEU A 307 -17.47 11.89 -18.94
C LEU A 307 -18.22 11.46 -20.21
N ARG A 308 -19.15 12.28 -20.72
CA ARG A 308 -19.82 12.03 -22.01
C ARG A 308 -18.81 11.98 -23.16
N GLU A 309 -17.82 12.87 -23.20
CA GLU A 309 -16.72 12.80 -24.19
C GLU A 309 -15.93 11.47 -24.10
N LEU A 310 -15.76 10.92 -22.90
CA LEU A 310 -15.09 9.64 -22.67
C LEU A 310 -15.98 8.41 -22.99
N GLY A 311 -17.24 8.65 -23.35
CA GLY A 311 -18.23 7.66 -23.75
C GLY A 311 -19.14 7.16 -22.63
N TYR A 312 -19.30 7.93 -21.54
CA TYR A 312 -20.30 7.66 -20.49
C TYR A 312 -21.57 8.45 -20.77
N THR A 313 -22.56 7.80 -21.39
CA THR A 313 -23.82 8.45 -21.83
C THR A 313 -24.97 8.22 -20.86
N GLU A 314 -24.96 7.08 -20.17
CA GLU A 314 -26.05 6.61 -19.32
C GLU A 314 -25.54 6.29 -17.92
N ASN A 315 -26.43 6.39 -16.93
CA ASN A 315 -26.19 5.93 -15.57
C ASN A 315 -26.42 4.41 -15.46
N CYS A 316 -26.19 3.83 -14.28
CA CYS A 316 -26.34 2.39 -14.04
C CYS A 316 -27.78 1.85 -14.19
N GLU A 317 -28.79 2.73 -14.22
CA GLU A 317 -30.19 2.38 -14.46
C GLU A 317 -30.61 2.51 -15.95
N GLY A 318 -29.67 2.88 -16.84
CA GLY A 318 -29.95 3.14 -18.26
C GLY A 318 -30.61 4.49 -18.55
N LYS A 319 -30.60 5.43 -17.60
CA LYS A 319 -31.09 6.80 -17.81
C LYS A 319 -29.95 7.71 -18.28
N PRO A 320 -30.23 8.77 -19.06
CA PRO A 320 -29.20 9.72 -19.48
C PRO A 320 -28.45 10.33 -18.30
N LEU A 321 -27.11 10.36 -18.39
CA LEU A 321 -26.25 10.94 -17.35
C LEU A 321 -26.41 12.47 -17.34
N THR A 322 -27.03 13.04 -16.31
CA THR A 322 -27.35 14.49 -16.27
C THR A 322 -26.81 15.20 -15.03
N SER A 323 -26.61 14.47 -13.93
CA SER A 323 -26.16 15.01 -12.65
C SER A 323 -24.80 14.44 -12.25
N GLY A 324 -24.04 15.22 -11.49
CA GLY A 324 -22.78 14.76 -10.89
C GLY A 324 -22.97 13.72 -9.77
N GLU A 325 -24.20 13.55 -9.29
CA GLU A 325 -24.60 12.55 -8.28
C GLU A 325 -25.10 11.24 -8.88
N ASP A 326 -25.30 11.20 -10.20
CA ASP A 326 -25.73 9.99 -10.90
C ASP A 326 -24.63 8.91 -10.80
N ILE A 327 -25.04 7.68 -10.53
CA ILE A 327 -24.11 6.55 -10.40
C ILE A 327 -23.84 5.96 -11.78
N CYS A 328 -22.57 5.93 -12.17
CA CYS A 328 -22.10 5.38 -13.42
C CYS A 328 -21.41 4.04 -13.21
N GLU A 329 -21.63 3.08 -14.11
CA GLU A 329 -20.85 1.84 -14.16
C GLU A 329 -19.47 2.12 -14.78
N LEU A 330 -18.39 1.77 -14.08
CA LEU A 330 -17.01 1.98 -14.50
C LEU A 330 -16.64 1.01 -15.63
N LYS A 331 -16.17 1.55 -16.76
CA LYS A 331 -15.65 0.71 -17.84
C LYS A 331 -14.39 -0.03 -17.42
N VAL A 332 -14.23 -1.25 -17.94
CA VAL A 332 -13.25 -2.24 -17.48
C VAL A 332 -11.79 -1.74 -17.42
N GLN A 333 -11.34 -0.88 -18.35
CA GLN A 333 -9.96 -0.37 -18.37
C GLN A 333 -9.84 1.10 -17.94
N ASP A 334 -10.92 1.70 -17.43
CA ASP A 334 -10.87 3.05 -16.89
C ASP A 334 -10.41 3.02 -15.43
N VAL A 335 -9.58 4.00 -15.06
CA VAL A 335 -8.94 4.08 -13.74
C VAL A 335 -9.09 5.48 -13.14
N VAL A 336 -9.24 5.51 -11.83
CA VAL A 336 -9.26 6.73 -11.02
C VAL A 336 -8.03 6.70 -10.12
N ILE A 337 -7.12 7.65 -10.33
CA ILE A 337 -5.80 7.66 -9.69
C ILE A 337 -5.74 8.68 -8.55
N PRO A 338 -4.84 8.51 -7.55
CA PRO A 338 -4.62 9.52 -6.52
C PRO A 338 -4.18 10.86 -7.12
N LYS A 339 -4.63 11.99 -6.55
CA LYS A 339 -4.12 13.32 -6.94
C LYS A 339 -2.60 13.43 -6.83
N SER A 340 -2.00 12.81 -5.81
CA SER A 340 -0.54 12.75 -5.65
C SER A 340 0.18 12.01 -6.78
N CYS A 341 -0.49 11.05 -7.43
CA CYS A 341 0.00 10.37 -8.63
C CYS A 341 -0.12 11.30 -9.84
N ALA A 342 -1.27 11.95 -10.00
CA ALA A 342 -1.53 12.86 -11.11
C ALA A 342 -0.58 14.07 -11.11
N GLU A 343 -0.35 14.71 -9.96
CA GLU A 343 0.64 15.78 -9.80
C GLU A 343 2.06 15.35 -10.21
N TYR A 344 2.40 14.07 -9.98
CA TYR A 344 3.66 13.51 -10.42
C TYR A 344 3.65 13.25 -11.93
N PHE A 345 2.53 12.80 -12.50
CA PHE A 345 2.37 12.56 -13.92
C PHE A 345 2.34 13.83 -14.76
N VAL A 346 1.87 14.97 -14.24
CA VAL A 346 2.05 16.28 -14.91
C VAL A 346 3.53 16.55 -15.17
N LYS A 347 4.40 16.24 -14.20
CA LYS A 347 5.86 16.37 -14.36
C LYS A 347 6.44 15.37 -15.36
N VAL A 348 5.91 14.15 -15.38
CA VAL A 348 6.31 13.12 -16.36
C VAL A 348 5.87 13.52 -17.77
N ALA A 349 4.67 14.05 -17.95
CA ALA A 349 4.15 14.55 -19.21
C ALA A 349 5.03 15.71 -19.74
N GLY A 350 5.33 16.70 -18.89
CA GLY A 350 6.25 17.79 -19.26
C GLY A 350 7.66 17.30 -19.59
N PHE A 351 8.16 16.25 -18.92
CA PHE A 351 9.42 15.60 -19.27
C PHE A 351 9.36 14.93 -20.65
N VAL A 352 8.29 14.19 -20.96
CA VAL A 352 8.13 13.53 -22.26
C VAL A 352 8.00 14.55 -23.38
N ASP A 353 7.24 15.63 -23.19
CA ASP A 353 7.09 16.70 -24.16
C ASP A 353 8.43 17.41 -24.44
N ASP A 354 9.15 17.81 -23.40
CA ASP A 354 10.49 18.40 -23.55
C ASP A 354 11.46 17.42 -24.23
N LEU A 355 11.35 16.12 -23.96
CA LEU A 355 12.18 15.09 -24.56
C LEU A 355 11.88 14.93 -26.07
N LEU A 356 10.60 14.91 -26.44
CA LEU A 356 10.17 14.88 -27.84
C LEU A 356 10.69 16.10 -28.60
N GLU A 357 10.50 17.29 -28.06
CA GLU A 357 10.88 18.55 -28.71
C GLU A 357 12.40 18.73 -28.79
N SER A 358 13.09 18.72 -27.63
CA SER A 358 14.51 19.10 -27.57
C SER A 358 15.47 17.99 -28.03
N VAL A 359 15.11 16.71 -27.85
CA VAL A 359 16.02 15.60 -28.15
C VAL A 359 15.68 14.92 -29.46
N TYR A 360 14.39 14.67 -29.72
CA TYR A 360 13.93 13.93 -30.88
C TYR A 360 13.42 14.83 -32.02
N GLY A 361 13.22 16.14 -31.80
CA GLY A 361 12.72 17.06 -32.82
C GLY A 361 11.27 16.78 -33.24
N LEU A 362 10.47 16.20 -32.35
CA LEU A 362 9.07 15.86 -32.56
C LEU A 362 8.16 16.85 -31.82
N PRO A 363 6.91 17.05 -32.28
CA PRO A 363 5.95 17.88 -31.57
C PRO A 363 5.64 17.31 -30.19
N ARG A 364 5.24 18.20 -29.27
CA ARG A 364 4.75 17.83 -27.94
C ARG A 364 3.49 16.98 -28.05
N PHE A 365 3.35 15.98 -27.19
CA PHE A 365 2.25 15.03 -27.24
C PHE A 365 1.18 15.35 -26.19
N TYR A 366 1.57 15.52 -24.93
CA TYR A 366 0.62 15.66 -23.83
C TYR A 366 0.07 17.08 -23.72
N ASN A 367 0.95 18.10 -23.74
CA ASN A 367 0.59 19.50 -23.55
C ASN A 367 -0.20 19.78 -22.25
N VAL A 368 0.01 18.94 -21.24
CA VAL A 368 -0.64 18.97 -19.92
C VAL A 368 -0.08 20.11 -19.08
N LYS A 369 -0.96 20.95 -18.52
CA LYS A 369 -0.59 22.04 -17.60
C LYS A 369 -1.12 21.76 -16.20
N GLU A 370 -2.37 21.34 -16.12
CA GLU A 370 -3.07 21.03 -14.88
C GLU A 370 -3.33 19.52 -14.77
N VAL A 371 -3.80 19.08 -13.61
CA VAL A 371 -4.06 17.65 -13.36
C VAL A 371 -5.21 17.15 -14.23
N GLU A 372 -6.23 17.98 -14.46
CA GLU A 372 -7.43 17.69 -15.22
C GLU A 372 -7.14 17.39 -16.70
N ASP A 373 -6.05 17.96 -17.25
CA ASP A 373 -5.61 17.68 -18.62
C ASP A 373 -5.16 16.22 -18.79
N LEU A 374 -4.87 15.50 -17.70
CA LEU A 374 -4.50 14.07 -17.76
C LEU A 374 -5.70 13.15 -18.06
N ILE A 375 -6.93 13.66 -17.96
CA ILE A 375 -8.14 12.88 -18.22
C ILE A 375 -8.16 12.44 -19.69
N GLY A 376 -8.36 11.14 -19.91
CA GLY A 376 -8.35 10.49 -21.23
C GLY A 376 -6.98 9.97 -21.65
N HIS A 377 -5.89 10.37 -21.00
CA HIS A 377 -4.56 9.83 -21.30
C HIS A 377 -4.37 8.41 -20.73
N LEU A 378 -3.54 7.64 -21.44
CA LEU A 378 -3.30 6.24 -21.14
C LEU A 378 -2.16 6.04 -20.14
N VAL A 379 -2.38 5.12 -19.22
CA VAL A 379 -1.41 4.63 -18.25
C VAL A 379 -1.19 3.14 -18.42
N ILE A 380 -0.03 2.68 -17.99
CA ILE A 380 0.30 1.25 -17.87
C ILE A 380 0.35 0.94 -16.38
N GLY A 381 -0.54 0.04 -15.95
CA GLY A 381 -0.43 -0.61 -14.65
C GLY A 381 0.46 -1.83 -14.74
N LEU A 382 1.44 -1.93 -13.85
CA LEU A 382 2.35 -3.06 -13.79
C LEU A 382 2.48 -3.56 -12.35
N ALA A 383 2.14 -4.82 -12.16
CA ALA A 383 2.25 -5.48 -10.88
C ALA A 383 3.70 -5.84 -10.55
N PRO A 384 4.11 -5.79 -9.27
CA PRO A 384 5.36 -6.36 -8.81
C PRO A 384 5.45 -7.84 -9.20
N HIS A 385 6.64 -8.36 -9.42
CA HIS A 385 6.93 -9.73 -9.82
C HIS A 385 6.21 -10.18 -11.10
N THR A 386 5.80 -9.25 -11.96
CA THR A 386 5.25 -9.55 -13.29
C THR A 386 6.04 -8.83 -14.37
N SER A 387 5.84 -9.23 -15.62
CA SER A 387 6.45 -8.60 -16.79
C SER A 387 5.44 -8.13 -17.83
N VAL A 388 4.16 -8.13 -17.47
CA VAL A 388 3.04 -7.79 -18.35
C VAL A 388 2.35 -6.56 -17.78
N GLY A 389 2.44 -5.44 -18.50
CA GLY A 389 1.67 -4.24 -18.19
C GLY A 389 0.26 -4.35 -18.76
N VAL A 390 -0.70 -3.69 -18.13
CA VAL A 390 -2.08 -3.57 -18.62
C VAL A 390 -2.39 -2.11 -18.87
N LEU A 391 -2.89 -1.79 -20.07
CA LEU A 391 -3.34 -0.44 -20.39
C LEU A 391 -4.56 -0.06 -19.57
N GLY A 392 -4.58 1.17 -19.09
CA GLY A 392 -5.75 1.80 -18.51
C GLY A 392 -5.86 3.25 -18.98
N ARG A 393 -7.04 3.84 -18.86
CA ARG A 393 -7.31 5.24 -19.21
C ARG A 393 -7.70 6.01 -17.96
N ILE A 394 -7.06 7.15 -17.72
CA ILE A 394 -7.39 8.00 -16.58
C ILE A 394 -8.74 8.66 -16.83
N ILE A 395 -9.70 8.50 -15.93
CA ILE A 395 -11.02 9.15 -16.04
C ILE A 395 -11.31 10.14 -14.93
N GLY A 396 -10.47 10.21 -13.89
CA GLY A 396 -10.64 11.12 -12.77
C GLY A 396 -9.63 10.88 -11.65
N PHE A 397 -9.83 11.57 -10.54
CA PHE A 397 -8.88 11.61 -9.44
C PHE A 397 -9.53 11.42 -8.08
N THR A 398 -8.78 10.85 -7.13
CA THR A 398 -9.22 10.73 -5.73
C THR A 398 -8.23 11.38 -4.78
N ASP A 399 -8.74 11.91 -3.67
CA ASP A 399 -7.93 12.40 -2.54
C ASP A 399 -7.34 11.27 -1.69
N LEU A 400 -7.77 10.02 -1.95
CA LEU A 400 -7.30 8.84 -1.24
C LEU A 400 -5.99 8.31 -1.85
N ASN A 401 -5.22 7.59 -1.04
CA ASN A 401 -3.94 7.02 -1.46
C ASN A 401 -4.11 5.62 -2.08
N VAL A 402 -5.09 5.47 -2.97
CA VAL A 402 -5.44 4.21 -3.62
C VAL A 402 -5.76 4.43 -5.11
N CYS A 403 -5.55 3.41 -5.92
CA CYS A 403 -5.95 3.37 -7.32
C CYS A 403 -7.25 2.59 -7.42
N TYR A 404 -8.33 3.29 -7.74
CA TYR A 404 -9.61 2.68 -8.03
C TYR A 404 -9.65 2.24 -9.49
N ALA A 405 -10.00 0.98 -9.71
CA ALA A 405 -10.17 0.43 -11.04
C ALA A 405 -11.11 -0.78 -11.00
N HIS A 406 -11.61 -1.17 -12.16
CA HIS A 406 -12.45 -2.36 -12.28
C HIS A 406 -11.70 -3.60 -11.77
N PRO A 407 -12.38 -4.55 -11.08
CA PRO A 407 -11.76 -5.80 -10.62
C PRO A 407 -11.02 -6.57 -11.72
N TYR A 408 -11.52 -6.50 -12.96
CA TYR A 408 -10.86 -7.11 -14.12
C TYR A 408 -9.50 -6.49 -14.40
N TRP A 409 -9.39 -5.16 -14.31
CA TRP A 409 -8.13 -4.47 -14.52
C TRP A 409 -7.09 -4.88 -13.47
N HIS A 410 -7.49 -4.99 -12.20
CA HIS A 410 -6.64 -5.49 -11.12
C HIS A 410 -6.21 -6.94 -11.35
N SER A 411 -7.16 -7.83 -11.66
CA SER A 411 -6.87 -9.25 -11.89
C SER A 411 -6.03 -9.50 -13.15
N ALA A 412 -6.20 -8.72 -14.22
CA ALA A 412 -5.42 -8.84 -15.46
C ALA A 412 -3.91 -8.64 -15.21
N LYS A 413 -3.54 -7.88 -14.18
CA LYS A 413 -2.16 -7.69 -13.73
C LYS A 413 -1.64 -8.83 -12.85
N ARG A 414 -2.41 -9.91 -12.70
CA ARG A 414 -2.16 -11.06 -11.82
C ARG A 414 -2.04 -10.67 -10.34
N ARG A 415 -2.88 -9.72 -9.90
CA ARG A 415 -2.91 -9.19 -8.53
C ARG A 415 -4.31 -9.25 -7.95
N ASP A 416 -4.33 -9.48 -6.64
CA ASP A 416 -5.54 -9.41 -5.84
C ASP A 416 -5.67 -8.01 -5.22
N CYS A 417 -6.84 -7.74 -4.63
CA CYS A 417 -7.13 -6.50 -3.94
C CYS A 417 -7.05 -6.66 -2.41
N ASP A 418 -6.07 -7.41 -1.92
CA ASP A 418 -5.86 -7.74 -0.50
C ASP A 418 -4.80 -6.86 0.19
N GLY A 419 -4.52 -5.69 -0.38
CA GLY A 419 -3.47 -4.76 0.06
C GLY A 419 -2.21 -4.77 -0.81
N ASP A 420 -2.28 -5.43 -1.96
CA ASP A 420 -1.28 -5.37 -3.02
C ASP A 420 -1.14 -3.95 -3.62
N GLU A 421 0.04 -3.70 -4.17
CA GLU A 421 0.42 -2.41 -4.73
C GLU A 421 0.91 -2.59 -6.16
N ASP A 422 0.48 -1.71 -7.05
CA ASP A 422 0.95 -1.67 -8.44
C ASP A 422 1.76 -0.42 -8.73
N ALA A 423 2.59 -0.52 -9.77
CA ALA A 423 3.26 0.61 -10.36
C ALA A 423 2.44 1.16 -11.53
N LEU A 424 2.10 2.44 -11.49
CA LEU A 424 1.54 3.18 -12.61
C LEU A 424 2.65 3.93 -13.36
N MET A 425 2.53 3.97 -14.69
CA MET A 425 3.40 4.69 -15.62
C MET A 425 2.54 5.38 -16.68
N LEU A 426 2.95 6.56 -17.17
CA LEU A 426 2.35 7.09 -18.40
C LEU A 426 2.76 6.21 -19.60
N ALA A 427 1.81 5.88 -20.47
CA ALA A 427 2.05 4.92 -21.54
C ALA A 427 3.20 5.36 -22.48
N LEU A 428 3.22 6.63 -22.91
CA LEU A 428 4.27 7.12 -23.80
C LEU A 428 5.65 7.20 -23.14
N ASP A 429 5.72 7.47 -21.83
CA ASP A 429 7.00 7.43 -21.08
C ASP A 429 7.60 6.02 -21.15
N ALA A 430 6.78 5.01 -20.88
CA ALA A 430 7.21 3.62 -20.97
C ALA A 430 7.67 3.27 -22.38
N LEU A 431 6.91 3.63 -23.43
CA LEU A 431 7.27 3.31 -24.81
C LEU A 431 8.59 3.94 -25.29
N ILE A 432 8.88 5.18 -24.89
CA ILE A 432 10.06 5.92 -25.37
C ILE A 432 11.30 5.66 -24.52
N ASN A 433 11.12 5.41 -23.21
CA ASN A 433 12.23 5.34 -22.26
C ASN A 433 12.57 3.92 -21.81
N PHE A 434 11.66 2.96 -21.98
CA PHE A 434 11.96 1.56 -21.72
C PHE A 434 12.98 1.00 -22.71
N SER A 435 13.93 0.21 -22.21
CA SER A 435 14.72 -0.68 -23.06
C SER A 435 15.12 -1.95 -22.32
N LYS A 436 14.97 -3.09 -22.99
CA LYS A 436 15.47 -4.39 -22.50
C LYS A 436 16.98 -4.35 -22.24
N GLU A 437 17.72 -3.53 -22.99
CA GLU A 437 19.16 -3.34 -22.80
C GLU A 437 19.53 -2.71 -21.46
N TYR A 438 18.61 -2.03 -20.77
CA TYR A 438 18.86 -1.45 -19.44
C TYR A 438 18.64 -2.43 -18.29
N LEU A 439 17.97 -3.55 -18.55
CA LEU A 439 17.63 -4.51 -17.50
C LEU A 439 18.88 -5.15 -16.90
N PRO A 440 18.94 -5.32 -15.56
CA PRO A 440 20.04 -6.00 -14.90
C PRO A 440 20.26 -7.42 -15.45
N ALA A 441 21.51 -7.82 -15.63
CA ALA A 441 21.85 -9.16 -16.13
C ALA A 441 21.65 -10.29 -15.10
N GLN A 442 21.38 -9.94 -13.83
CA GLN A 442 21.18 -10.91 -12.75
C GLN A 442 19.81 -11.59 -12.84
N ILE A 443 19.71 -12.78 -12.26
CA ILE A 443 18.45 -13.53 -12.13
C ILE A 443 17.40 -12.64 -11.45
N GLY A 444 16.22 -12.52 -12.05
CA GLY A 444 15.14 -11.64 -11.58
C GLY A 444 15.23 -10.19 -12.06
N GLY A 445 16.26 -9.80 -12.83
CA GLY A 445 16.37 -8.45 -13.40
C GLY A 445 15.30 -8.12 -14.46
N ILE A 446 14.65 -9.15 -14.99
CA ILE A 446 13.57 -9.05 -15.98
C ILE A 446 12.19 -8.88 -15.30
N MET A 447 12.06 -9.32 -14.06
CA MET A 447 10.84 -9.14 -13.29
C MET A 447 10.65 -7.65 -12.98
N ASP A 448 9.41 -7.22 -12.82
CA ASP A 448 9.03 -5.80 -12.70
C ASP A 448 9.26 -4.99 -13.98
N ALA A 449 9.55 -5.55 -15.16
CA ALA A 449 9.71 -4.76 -16.39
C ALA A 449 8.50 -4.95 -17.32
N PRO A 450 7.93 -3.89 -17.93
CA PRO A 450 6.80 -4.01 -18.85
C PRO A 450 7.26 -4.57 -20.22
N LEU A 451 7.60 -5.86 -20.27
CA LEU A 451 8.04 -6.53 -21.49
C LEU A 451 6.92 -6.76 -22.48
N PHE A 452 5.72 -7.03 -21.95
CA PHE A 452 4.51 -7.23 -22.72
C PHE A 452 3.46 -6.23 -22.25
N LEU A 453 2.52 -5.91 -23.14
CA LEU A 453 1.43 -4.98 -22.87
C LEU A 453 0.11 -5.60 -23.30
N ILE A 454 -0.83 -5.72 -22.38
CA ILE A 454 -2.22 -6.09 -22.65
C ILE A 454 -2.96 -4.82 -23.01
N SER A 455 -3.42 -4.73 -24.26
CA SER A 455 -4.18 -3.59 -24.76
C SER A 455 -5.67 -3.70 -24.46
N SER A 456 -6.23 -4.91 -24.52
CA SER A 456 -7.62 -5.22 -24.21
C SER A 456 -7.66 -6.38 -23.23
N ILE A 457 -8.52 -6.29 -22.22
CA ILE A 457 -8.67 -7.35 -21.21
C ILE A 457 -9.66 -8.39 -21.74
N ASN A 458 -9.25 -9.66 -21.73
CA ASN A 458 -10.14 -10.80 -21.97
C ASN A 458 -10.55 -11.41 -20.60
N PRO A 459 -11.82 -11.33 -20.18
CA PRO A 459 -12.29 -11.84 -18.89
C PRO A 459 -12.06 -13.34 -18.68
N GLN A 460 -12.02 -14.14 -19.75
CA GLN A 460 -11.71 -15.57 -19.67
C GLN A 460 -10.29 -15.86 -19.16
N GLU A 461 -9.33 -14.98 -19.47
CA GLU A 461 -7.92 -15.14 -19.09
C GLU A 461 -7.62 -14.62 -17.67
N LEU A 462 -8.62 -14.03 -17.01
CA LEU A 462 -8.48 -13.51 -15.66
C LEU A 462 -8.29 -14.63 -14.63
N GLN A 463 -7.86 -14.23 -13.44
CA GLN A 463 -7.68 -15.16 -12.34
C GLN A 463 -9.04 -15.60 -11.79
N ARG A 464 -9.08 -16.80 -11.22
CA ARG A 464 -10.29 -17.40 -10.63
C ARG A 464 -10.98 -16.50 -9.60
N GLN A 465 -10.22 -15.68 -8.88
CA GLN A 465 -10.74 -14.72 -7.91
C GLN A 465 -11.71 -13.72 -8.58
N ALA A 466 -11.38 -13.22 -9.77
CA ALA A 466 -12.25 -12.32 -10.51
C ALA A 466 -13.49 -13.04 -11.07
N HIS A 467 -13.37 -14.33 -11.42
CA HIS A 467 -14.52 -15.14 -11.86
C HIS A 467 -15.54 -15.37 -10.74
N ASN A 468 -15.10 -15.43 -9.49
CA ASN A 468 -15.98 -15.57 -8.33
C ASN A 468 -16.56 -14.23 -7.84
N PHE A 469 -16.31 -13.12 -8.55
CA PHE A 469 -16.83 -11.82 -8.16
C PHE A 469 -18.35 -11.80 -8.38
N ASP A 470 -19.08 -11.44 -7.33
CA ASP A 470 -20.54 -11.33 -7.34
C ASP A 470 -20.97 -9.99 -7.94
N VAL A 471 -21.96 -10.07 -8.83
CA VAL A 471 -22.47 -8.96 -9.64
C VAL A 471 -23.99 -8.83 -9.52
N SER A 472 -24.56 -9.39 -8.46
CA SER A 472 -25.99 -9.33 -8.15
C SER A 472 -26.39 -7.96 -7.58
N TRP A 473 -27.57 -7.47 -7.95
CA TRP A 473 -28.17 -6.25 -7.36
C TRP A 473 -28.78 -6.49 -5.97
N SER A 474 -29.20 -7.72 -5.70
CA SER A 474 -29.79 -8.12 -4.43
C SER A 474 -29.66 -9.63 -4.26
N TYR A 475 -29.51 -10.10 -3.02
CA TYR A 475 -29.52 -11.53 -2.75
C TYR A 475 -30.94 -12.06 -2.56
N PRO A 476 -31.26 -13.26 -3.09
CA PRO A 476 -32.56 -13.88 -2.91
C PRO A 476 -32.76 -14.36 -1.47
N LEU A 477 -34.02 -14.53 -1.04
CA LEU A 477 -34.36 -14.96 0.32
C LEU A 477 -33.76 -16.34 0.66
N GLU A 478 -33.69 -17.23 -0.33
CA GLU A 478 -33.13 -18.57 -0.22
C GLU A 478 -31.66 -18.55 0.22
N PHE A 479 -30.88 -17.55 -0.26
CA PHE A 479 -29.50 -17.38 0.16
C PHE A 479 -29.41 -17.13 1.66
N TYR A 480 -30.16 -16.15 2.18
CA TYR A 480 -30.18 -15.82 3.61
C TYR A 480 -30.69 -16.97 4.49
N ARG A 481 -31.65 -17.77 4.03
CA ARG A 481 -32.10 -18.97 4.76
C ARG A 481 -31.01 -20.03 4.83
N LYS A 482 -30.30 -20.26 3.73
CA LYS A 482 -29.20 -21.23 3.67
C LYS A 482 -28.01 -20.83 4.53
N THR A 483 -27.76 -19.53 4.75
CA THR A 483 -26.71 -19.09 5.68
C THR A 483 -27.03 -19.44 7.13
N LEU A 484 -28.31 -19.50 7.53
CA LEU A 484 -28.72 -19.93 8.87
C LEU A 484 -28.57 -21.45 9.08
N GLU A 485 -28.56 -22.22 8.00
CA GLU A 485 -28.28 -23.67 8.00
C GLU A 485 -26.77 -23.97 7.93
N GLU A 486 -25.91 -22.95 7.96
CA GLU A 486 -24.46 -23.07 7.78
C GLU A 486 -24.08 -23.81 6.48
N ALA A 487 -24.89 -23.63 5.42
CA ALA A 487 -24.68 -24.30 4.15
C ALA A 487 -23.34 -23.89 3.50
N SER A 488 -22.71 -24.82 2.78
CA SER A 488 -21.44 -24.54 2.10
C SER A 488 -21.64 -23.54 0.94
N PRO A 489 -20.66 -22.65 0.67
CA PRO A 489 -20.76 -21.66 -0.42
C PRO A 489 -21.09 -22.29 -1.78
N SER A 490 -20.51 -23.45 -2.10
CA SER A 490 -20.75 -24.17 -3.35
C SER A 490 -22.22 -24.53 -3.57
N SER A 491 -22.99 -24.77 -2.51
CA SER A 491 -24.41 -25.12 -2.60
C SER A 491 -25.32 -23.93 -2.90
N VAL A 492 -24.84 -22.71 -2.62
CA VAL A 492 -25.59 -21.46 -2.79
C VAL A 492 -25.18 -20.67 -4.02
N LEU A 493 -24.04 -21.00 -4.66
CA LEU A 493 -23.56 -20.33 -5.87
C LEU A 493 -24.61 -20.21 -6.97
N LYS A 494 -25.47 -21.23 -7.14
CA LYS A 494 -26.57 -21.22 -8.13
C LYS A 494 -27.61 -20.11 -7.95
N TYR A 495 -27.64 -19.45 -6.78
CA TYR A 495 -28.57 -18.37 -6.47
C TYR A 495 -27.95 -16.98 -6.67
N ILE A 496 -26.65 -16.90 -6.94
CA ILE A 496 -25.87 -15.67 -6.99
C ILE A 496 -25.30 -15.52 -8.39
N ASP A 497 -25.50 -14.35 -9.00
CA ASP A 497 -24.96 -14.04 -10.31
C ASP A 497 -23.47 -13.70 -10.16
N THR A 498 -22.60 -14.54 -10.70
CA THR A 498 -21.15 -14.33 -10.66
C THR A 498 -20.60 -13.99 -12.04
N VAL A 499 -19.44 -13.34 -12.07
CA VAL A 499 -18.71 -13.08 -13.33
C VAL A 499 -18.56 -14.34 -14.18
N LYS A 500 -18.29 -15.49 -13.55
CA LYS A 500 -18.13 -16.76 -14.24
C LYS A 500 -19.37 -17.14 -15.07
N ASP A 501 -20.56 -16.82 -14.58
CA ASP A 501 -21.82 -17.15 -15.24
C ASP A 501 -22.12 -16.23 -16.43
N ARG A 502 -21.39 -15.11 -16.54
CA ARG A 502 -21.52 -14.10 -17.60
C ARG A 502 -20.45 -14.18 -18.69
N LEU A 503 -19.44 -15.04 -18.52
CA LEU A 503 -18.42 -15.29 -19.54
C LEU A 503 -19.09 -15.77 -20.84
N ASP A 504 -18.55 -15.37 -21.99
CA ASP A 504 -19.11 -15.65 -23.33
C ASP A 504 -20.52 -15.08 -23.59
N GLY A 505 -21.06 -14.26 -22.68
CA GLY A 505 -22.36 -13.59 -22.81
C GLY A 505 -22.28 -12.11 -23.18
N GLU A 506 -23.42 -11.49 -23.49
CA GLU A 506 -23.49 -10.07 -23.84
C GLU A 506 -23.12 -9.12 -22.68
N LYS A 507 -23.29 -9.59 -21.44
CA LYS A 507 -23.03 -8.83 -20.20
C LYS A 507 -21.64 -9.12 -19.60
N GLU A 508 -20.71 -9.61 -20.40
CA GLU A 508 -19.36 -9.93 -19.94
C GLU A 508 -18.60 -8.68 -19.44
N TYR A 509 -18.82 -7.51 -20.06
CA TYR A 509 -18.12 -6.26 -19.74
C TYR A 509 -19.00 -5.19 -19.08
N SER A 510 -20.29 -5.48 -18.82
CA SER A 510 -21.26 -4.47 -18.33
C SER A 510 -22.42 -5.09 -17.54
N GLY A 511 -23.23 -4.23 -16.91
CA GLY A 511 -24.39 -4.62 -16.13
C GLY A 511 -24.04 -5.19 -14.75
N PHE A 512 -22.90 -4.81 -14.18
CA PHE A 512 -22.47 -5.24 -12.85
C PHE A 512 -23.42 -4.65 -11.80
N GLY A 513 -23.90 -5.47 -10.87
CA GLY A 513 -24.69 -5.01 -9.73
C GLY A 513 -23.84 -4.77 -8.49
N TYR A 514 -24.44 -4.11 -7.51
CA TYR A 514 -23.95 -4.05 -6.14
C TYR A 514 -25.14 -4.03 -5.17
N THR A 515 -24.97 -4.63 -3.99
CA THR A 515 -26.07 -4.83 -3.04
C THR A 515 -26.23 -3.69 -2.03
N THR A 516 -25.14 -3.02 -1.68
CA THR A 516 -25.12 -2.01 -0.61
C THR A 516 -24.63 -0.67 -1.16
N PRO A 517 -25.50 0.35 -1.28
CA PRO A 517 -25.09 1.67 -1.73
C PRO A 517 -24.26 2.37 -0.65
N THR A 518 -23.28 3.16 -1.10
CA THR A 518 -22.52 4.07 -0.24
C THR A 518 -22.92 5.52 -0.53
N SER A 519 -22.88 6.38 0.49
CA SER A 519 -23.19 7.80 0.32
C SER A 519 -22.10 8.52 -0.46
N SER A 520 -20.83 8.27 -0.12
CA SER A 520 -19.69 8.70 -0.91
C SER A 520 -18.43 7.86 -0.67
N LEU A 521 -17.65 7.64 -1.73
CA LEU A 521 -16.30 7.06 -1.69
C LEU A 521 -15.29 7.92 -0.91
N LEU A 522 -15.56 9.22 -0.76
CA LEU A 522 -14.65 10.18 -0.10
C LEU A 522 -14.88 10.28 1.42
N LEU A 523 -15.97 9.67 1.93
CA LEU A 523 -16.29 9.71 3.36
C LEU A 523 -15.35 8.79 4.14
N GLY A 524 -14.47 9.39 4.94
CA GLY A 524 -13.56 8.65 5.81
C GLY A 524 -12.25 9.38 6.07
N ARG A 525 -11.31 8.69 6.72
CA ARG A 525 -9.96 9.20 6.92
C ARG A 525 -9.11 8.92 5.68
N LYS A 526 -8.63 9.99 5.04
CA LYS A 526 -7.80 9.93 3.82
C LYS A 526 -6.43 9.28 4.02
N GLU A 527 -5.91 9.32 5.25
CA GLU A 527 -4.60 8.78 5.60
C GLU A 527 -4.64 8.08 6.96
N SER A 528 -4.01 6.92 7.05
CA SER A 528 -3.89 6.17 8.29
C SER A 528 -3.02 6.90 9.33
N SER A 529 -3.44 6.85 10.60
CA SER A 529 -2.65 7.39 11.72
C SER A 529 -1.26 6.75 11.81
N TYR A 530 -1.11 5.51 11.34
CA TYR A 530 0.16 4.78 11.30
C TYR A 530 1.25 5.54 10.51
N LYS A 531 0.90 6.24 9.42
CA LYS A 531 1.86 7.03 8.64
C LYS A 531 2.23 8.35 9.31
N LYS A 532 1.29 8.94 10.05
CA LYS A 532 1.49 10.22 10.76
C LYS A 532 2.51 10.07 11.89
N PHE A 533 2.52 8.93 12.57
CA PHE A 533 3.53 8.62 13.57
C PHE A 533 4.90 8.33 12.93
N LYS A 534 5.91 9.13 13.27
CA LYS A 534 7.29 8.93 12.80
C LYS A 534 8.03 7.88 13.61
N ARG A 535 7.83 7.84 14.94
CA ARG A 535 8.52 6.92 15.84
C ARG A 535 7.71 5.64 16.00
N MET A 536 8.40 4.50 16.08
CA MET A 536 7.75 3.20 16.27
C MET A 536 7.08 3.09 17.64
N LEU A 537 7.67 3.68 18.69
CA LEU A 537 7.09 3.68 20.03
C LEU A 537 5.72 4.35 20.08
N ASP A 538 5.55 5.49 19.41
CA ASP A 538 4.26 6.18 19.32
C ASP A 538 3.19 5.31 18.65
N LYS A 539 3.59 4.53 17.63
CA LYS A 539 2.71 3.57 16.94
C LYS A 539 2.26 2.45 17.88
N LEU A 540 3.20 1.90 18.64
CA LEU A 540 2.94 0.84 19.61
C LEU A 540 1.97 1.33 20.70
N MET A 541 2.26 2.48 21.32
CA MET A 541 1.40 3.03 22.37
C MET A 541 -0.01 3.30 21.86
N SER A 542 -0.13 3.81 20.64
CA SER A 542 -1.44 4.03 20.00
C SER A 542 -2.18 2.72 19.73
N GLN A 543 -1.46 1.67 19.28
CA GLN A 543 -2.03 0.33 19.09
C GLN A 543 -2.55 -0.25 20.41
N LEU A 544 -1.77 -0.15 21.49
CA LEU A 544 -2.16 -0.68 22.79
C LEU A 544 -3.30 0.13 23.44
N SER A 545 -3.29 1.45 23.30
CA SER A 545 -4.40 2.30 23.74
C SER A 545 -5.69 2.00 22.99
N LEU A 546 -5.61 1.59 21.73
CA LEU A 546 -6.77 1.12 20.98
C LEU A 546 -7.25 -0.25 21.48
N ALA A 547 -6.32 -1.17 21.76
CA ALA A 547 -6.66 -2.48 22.33
C ALA A 547 -7.39 -2.34 23.68
N GLU A 548 -6.97 -1.41 24.54
CA GLU A 548 -7.63 -1.11 25.83
C GLU A 548 -9.07 -0.59 25.67
N LYS A 549 -9.44 -0.05 24.50
CA LYS A 549 -10.77 0.50 24.23
C LYS A 549 -11.73 -0.49 23.57
N ILE A 550 -11.22 -1.59 23.02
CA ILE A 550 -12.01 -2.54 22.23
C ILE A 550 -12.23 -3.80 23.06
N THR A 551 -13.47 -4.06 23.44
CA THR A 551 -13.85 -5.25 24.23
C THR A 551 -13.44 -6.57 23.58
N ALA A 552 -13.45 -6.64 22.24
CA ALA A 552 -13.07 -7.84 21.49
C ALA A 552 -11.56 -8.11 21.45
N VAL A 553 -10.71 -7.22 22.01
CA VAL A 553 -9.25 -7.33 21.92
C VAL A 553 -8.64 -7.44 23.33
N ASP A 554 -7.95 -8.54 23.60
CA ASP A 554 -7.14 -8.69 24.82
C ASP A 554 -5.83 -7.90 24.69
N ALA A 555 -5.77 -6.75 25.36
CA ALA A 555 -4.61 -5.87 25.37
C ALA A 555 -3.35 -6.54 25.96
N SER A 556 -3.51 -7.38 26.99
CA SER A 556 -2.39 -8.09 27.63
C SER A 556 -1.81 -9.14 26.68
N PHE A 557 -2.65 -9.88 25.96
CA PHE A 557 -2.21 -10.80 24.92
C PHE A 557 -1.51 -10.09 23.76
N VAL A 558 -2.04 -8.94 23.31
CA VAL A 558 -1.41 -8.13 22.26
C VAL A 558 -0.03 -7.64 22.73
N ALA A 559 0.09 -7.14 23.96
CA ALA A 559 1.36 -6.70 24.54
C ALA A 559 2.38 -7.85 24.60
N GLN A 560 1.96 -9.03 25.04
CA GLN A 560 2.79 -10.23 25.07
C GLN A 560 3.29 -10.63 23.66
N LYS A 561 2.41 -10.58 22.65
CA LYS A 561 2.79 -10.89 21.28
C LYS A 561 3.81 -9.91 20.73
N VAL A 562 3.62 -8.61 20.95
CA VAL A 562 4.59 -7.61 20.47
C VAL A 562 5.94 -7.76 21.17
N LEU A 563 5.92 -7.99 22.48
CA LEU A 563 7.12 -8.23 23.28
C LEU A 563 7.96 -9.39 22.73
N THR A 564 7.32 -10.53 22.48
CA THR A 564 8.01 -11.77 22.08
C THR A 564 8.46 -11.77 20.63
N THR A 565 7.61 -11.28 19.72
CA THR A 565 7.88 -11.35 18.27
C THR A 565 8.74 -10.20 17.76
N HIS A 566 8.66 -9.02 18.38
CA HIS A 566 9.39 -7.83 17.96
C HIS A 566 10.49 -7.45 18.94
N PHE A 567 10.18 -7.06 20.18
CA PHE A 567 11.18 -6.44 21.07
C PHE A 567 12.28 -7.38 21.53
N LEU A 568 11.94 -8.50 22.16
CA LEU A 568 12.95 -9.44 22.64
C LEU A 568 13.82 -9.97 21.49
N ARG A 569 13.21 -10.18 20.32
CA ARG A 569 13.92 -10.63 19.11
C ARG A 569 14.87 -9.55 18.57
N ASP A 570 14.45 -8.29 18.54
CA ASP A 570 15.27 -7.17 18.05
C ASP A 570 16.41 -6.85 19.02
N ILE A 571 16.15 -6.80 20.33
CA ILE A 571 17.20 -6.54 21.34
C ILE A 571 18.26 -7.66 21.30
N ALA A 572 17.85 -8.93 21.40
CA ALA A 572 18.79 -10.05 21.35
C ALA A 572 19.51 -10.15 19.99
N GLY A 573 18.79 -9.88 18.90
CA GLY A 573 19.35 -9.85 17.55
C GLY A 573 20.41 -8.77 17.38
N ASN A 574 20.14 -7.55 17.85
CA ASN A 574 21.08 -6.43 17.81
C ASN A 574 22.29 -6.65 18.72
N LEU A 575 22.09 -7.24 19.90
CA LEU A 575 23.19 -7.61 20.81
C LEU A 575 24.13 -8.62 20.15
N ARG A 576 23.58 -9.70 19.59
CA ARG A 576 24.37 -10.71 18.85
C ARG A 576 25.04 -10.12 17.61
N ALA A 577 24.35 -9.25 16.88
CA ALA A 577 24.92 -8.57 15.72
C ALA A 577 26.07 -7.64 16.14
N PHE A 578 25.94 -6.95 17.28
CA PHE A 578 26.98 -6.07 17.79
C PHE A 578 28.28 -6.80 18.12
N THR A 579 28.20 -7.98 18.76
CA THR A 579 29.38 -8.77 19.13
C THR A 579 30.03 -9.47 17.94
N THR A 580 29.30 -9.68 16.84
CA THR A 580 29.78 -10.41 15.64
C THR A 580 30.01 -9.53 14.41
N GLN A 581 29.76 -8.22 14.50
CA GLN A 581 29.82 -7.32 13.36
C GLN A 581 31.24 -7.17 12.79
N GLY A 582 31.30 -6.90 11.49
CA GLY A 582 32.48 -6.34 10.84
C GLY A 582 32.47 -4.82 10.84
N LEU A 583 33.61 -4.22 10.50
CA LEU A 583 33.74 -2.78 10.31
C LEU A 583 33.59 -2.41 8.83
N ARG A 584 33.12 -1.20 8.57
CA ARG A 584 33.04 -0.62 7.22
C ARG A 584 33.80 0.69 7.19
N CYS A 585 34.56 0.90 6.11
CA CYS A 585 35.16 2.22 5.87
C CYS A 585 34.09 3.23 5.45
N LYS A 586 34.07 4.42 6.08
CA LYS A 586 33.17 5.52 5.71
C LYS A 586 33.35 6.01 4.27
N SER A 587 34.59 6.02 3.78
CA SER A 587 34.92 6.60 2.47
C SER A 587 34.68 5.63 1.31
N CYS A 588 35.30 4.43 1.36
CA CYS A 588 35.25 3.48 0.24
C CYS A 588 34.22 2.35 0.42
N ASN A 589 33.56 2.27 1.58
CA ASN A 589 32.59 1.22 1.93
C ASN A 589 33.12 -0.22 1.94
N LYS A 590 34.45 -0.40 1.89
CA LYS A 590 35.06 -1.71 2.03
C LYS A 590 34.76 -2.25 3.43
N ARG A 591 34.35 -3.52 3.47
CA ARG A 591 33.99 -4.23 4.71
C ARG A 591 35.17 -5.06 5.17
N TYR A 592 35.42 -5.04 6.47
CA TYR A 592 36.46 -5.81 7.13
C TYR A 592 35.80 -6.67 8.20
N ARG A 593 36.01 -7.98 8.15
CA ARG A 593 35.52 -8.88 9.19
C ARG A 593 36.16 -8.60 10.56
N ARG A 594 37.43 -8.17 10.56
CA ARG A 594 38.18 -7.78 11.76
C ARG A 594 38.81 -6.41 11.55
N PRO A 595 38.94 -5.58 12.60
CA PRO A 595 39.63 -4.30 12.47
C PRO A 595 41.09 -4.55 12.03
N PRO A 596 41.58 -3.88 10.98
CA PRO A 596 43.01 -3.82 10.69
C PRO A 596 43.75 -3.24 11.90
N LEU A 597 44.91 -3.82 12.23
CA LEU A 597 45.77 -3.33 13.32
C LEU A 597 46.19 -1.87 13.14
N THR A 598 46.19 -1.36 11.91
CA THR A 598 46.46 0.04 11.58
C THR A 598 45.35 1.00 11.98
N GLY A 599 44.18 0.53 12.43
CA GLY A 599 43.00 1.34 12.77
C GLY A 599 42.29 2.01 11.57
N VAL A 600 42.96 2.11 10.42
CA VAL A 600 42.44 2.73 9.19
C VAL A 600 42.16 1.73 8.08
N CYS A 601 41.37 2.13 7.09
CA CYS A 601 41.10 1.33 5.91
C CYS A 601 42.35 1.10 5.06
N ARG A 602 42.76 -0.16 4.89
CA ARG A 602 43.91 -0.57 4.06
C ARG A 602 43.83 -0.16 2.57
N ALA A 603 42.65 0.20 2.06
CA ALA A 603 42.46 0.55 0.65
C ALA A 603 42.46 2.06 0.38
N CYS A 604 42.10 2.89 1.36
CA CYS A 604 41.94 4.33 1.14
C CYS A 604 42.36 5.22 2.32
N GLY A 605 42.88 4.65 3.40
CA GLY A 605 43.25 5.38 4.62
C GLY A 605 42.07 5.92 5.45
N GLY A 606 40.82 5.77 4.99
CA GLY A 606 39.65 6.32 5.67
C GLY A 606 39.30 5.62 6.99
N GLU A 607 38.57 6.35 7.84
CA GLU A 607 38.08 5.90 9.14
C GLU A 607 37.14 4.68 9.01
N LEU A 608 37.27 3.75 9.95
CA LEU A 608 36.44 2.57 10.07
C LEU A 608 35.34 2.81 11.10
N THR A 609 34.11 2.42 10.77
CA THR A 609 32.99 2.49 11.70
C THR A 609 32.31 1.15 11.87
N LEU A 610 31.76 0.98 13.07
CA LEU A 610 30.81 -0.08 13.39
C LEU A 610 29.55 0.07 12.54
N THR A 611 28.88 -1.05 12.30
CA THR A 611 27.61 -1.12 11.58
C THR A 611 26.41 -1.10 12.51
N VAL A 612 26.59 -1.62 13.72
CA VAL A 612 25.62 -1.62 14.82
C VAL A 612 26.25 -0.87 15.98
N HIS A 613 25.52 0.12 16.51
CA HIS A 613 25.97 0.96 17.61
C HIS A 613 25.22 0.59 18.90
N ARG A 614 25.85 0.85 20.05
CA ARG A 614 25.28 0.62 21.40
C ARG A 614 23.86 1.15 21.57
N GLY A 615 23.62 2.41 21.16
CA GLY A 615 22.29 3.02 21.25
C GLY A 615 21.19 2.32 20.45
N GLY A 616 21.54 1.48 19.46
CA GLY A 616 20.58 0.62 18.76
C GLY A 616 20.08 -0.54 19.61
N ILE A 617 20.87 -1.01 20.58
CA ILE A 617 20.57 -2.14 21.46
C ILE A 617 19.74 -1.67 22.67
N GLU A 618 20.15 -0.56 23.31
CA GLU A 618 19.52 -0.06 24.54
C GLU A 618 18.13 0.57 24.32
N LYS A 619 17.81 0.95 23.08
CA LYS A 619 16.63 1.74 22.71
C LYS A 619 15.29 1.22 23.25
N TYR A 620 15.14 -0.11 23.40
CA TYR A 620 13.85 -0.74 23.73
C TYR A 620 13.78 -1.35 25.12
N ILE A 621 14.88 -1.38 25.88
CA ILE A 621 14.94 -2.10 27.17
C ILE A 621 13.98 -1.48 28.19
N GLN A 622 14.09 -0.17 28.41
CA GLN A 622 13.26 0.56 29.38
C GLN A 622 11.77 0.46 29.04
N TYR A 623 11.42 0.63 27.77
CA TYR A 623 10.04 0.47 27.30
C TYR A 623 9.50 -0.94 27.50
N THR A 624 10.34 -1.94 27.26
CA THR A 624 9.96 -3.35 27.43
C THR A 624 9.63 -3.65 28.90
N LYS A 625 10.43 -3.15 29.85
CA LYS A 625 10.14 -3.29 31.28
C LYS A 625 8.82 -2.61 31.67
N GLN A 626 8.57 -1.39 31.18
CA GLN A 626 7.32 -0.68 31.43
C GLN A 626 6.10 -1.44 30.88
N LEU A 627 6.22 -2.02 29.68
CA LEU A 627 5.18 -2.82 29.05
C LEU A 627 4.81 -4.05 29.90
N ILE A 628 5.82 -4.79 30.37
CA ILE A 628 5.62 -5.98 31.21
C ILE A 628 4.87 -5.63 32.49
N LYS A 629 5.26 -4.53 33.17
CA LYS A 629 4.61 -4.07 34.39
C LYS A 629 3.17 -3.61 34.14
N ARG A 630 2.94 -2.81 33.09
CA ARG A 630 1.62 -2.23 32.79
C ARG A 630 0.56 -3.29 32.51
N TYR A 631 0.91 -4.35 31.78
CA TYR A 631 -0.02 -5.40 31.37
C TYR A 631 0.06 -6.67 32.24
N GLY A 632 0.80 -6.62 33.36
CA GLY A 632 0.93 -7.76 34.27
C GLY A 632 1.43 -9.04 33.59
N LEU A 633 2.41 -8.92 32.69
CA LEU A 633 2.94 -10.07 31.96
C LEU A 633 3.80 -10.97 32.87
N PRO A 634 3.93 -12.28 32.57
CA PRO A 634 4.69 -13.21 33.41
C PRO A 634 6.13 -12.75 33.72
N ASP A 635 6.57 -12.97 34.97
CA ASP A 635 7.88 -12.54 35.49
C ASP A 635 9.08 -13.05 34.68
N TYR A 636 8.93 -14.20 34.03
CA TYR A 636 9.91 -14.74 33.08
C TYR A 636 10.37 -13.69 32.05
N TYR A 637 9.45 -12.86 31.55
CA TYR A 637 9.79 -11.82 30.59
C TYR A 637 10.61 -10.69 31.22
N MET A 638 10.32 -10.32 32.48
CA MET A 638 11.10 -9.32 33.21
C MET A 638 12.53 -9.81 33.42
N GLN A 639 12.68 -11.03 33.93
CA GLN A 639 13.97 -11.66 34.18
C GLN A 639 14.83 -11.72 32.91
N ARG A 640 14.22 -12.09 31.78
CA ARG A 640 14.92 -12.17 30.49
C ARG A 640 15.45 -10.81 30.03
N VAL A 641 14.70 -9.74 30.25
CA VAL A 641 15.11 -8.38 29.86
C VAL A 641 16.22 -7.88 30.77
N GLU A 642 16.14 -8.17 32.06
CA GLU A 642 17.18 -7.84 33.04
C GLU A 642 18.50 -8.58 32.76
N MET A 643 18.44 -9.87 32.39
CA MET A 643 19.62 -10.61 31.96
C MET A 643 20.32 -9.97 30.76
N ILE A 644 19.54 -9.55 29.75
CA ILE A 644 20.07 -8.87 28.56
C ILE A 644 20.67 -7.50 28.91
N GLU A 645 20.02 -6.74 29.78
CA GLU A 645 20.53 -5.45 30.25
C GLU A 645 21.85 -5.61 31.02
N ASN A 646 21.95 -6.63 31.87
CA ASN A 646 23.18 -6.96 32.59
C ASN A 646 24.31 -7.35 31.62
N GLU A 647 24.02 -8.16 30.60
CA GLU A 647 25.00 -8.53 29.56
C GLU A 647 25.49 -7.30 28.79
N ILE A 648 24.60 -6.36 28.46
CA ILE A 648 24.94 -5.08 27.83
C ILE A 648 25.86 -4.26 28.75
N ASN A 649 25.50 -4.12 30.03
CA ASN A 649 26.32 -3.36 30.98
C ASN A 649 27.73 -3.96 31.08
N LEU A 650 27.85 -5.28 31.23
CA LEU A 650 29.14 -5.98 31.27
C LEU A 650 29.97 -5.79 29.99
N LEU A 651 29.33 -5.80 28.81
CA LEU A 651 30.02 -5.61 27.53
C LEU A 651 30.55 -4.18 27.34
N PHE A 652 29.89 -3.18 27.94
CA PHE A 652 30.21 -1.76 27.73
C PHE A 652 30.85 -1.07 28.95
N GLU A 653 31.06 -1.77 30.05
CA GLU A 653 31.52 -1.19 31.33
C GLU A 653 32.95 -0.62 31.31
N ASN A 654 33.68 -0.74 30.20
CA ASN A 654 35.07 -0.30 30.11
C ASN A 654 35.33 1.06 29.42
N GLU A 655 34.33 1.84 29.01
CA GLU A 655 34.61 3.06 28.19
C GLU A 655 34.30 4.44 28.79
N LYS A 656 33.64 4.60 29.95
CA LYS A 656 33.52 5.94 30.59
C LYS A 656 33.44 5.86 32.11
N THR A 657 34.31 6.61 32.78
CA THR A 657 34.07 7.10 34.14
C THR A 657 32.63 7.61 34.25
N LYS A 658 31.82 6.97 35.08
CA LYS A 658 30.42 7.39 35.33
C LYS A 658 30.45 8.81 35.89
N GLN A 659 29.85 9.77 35.17
CA GLN A 659 29.49 11.06 35.76
C GLN A 659 28.33 10.81 36.71
N ILE A 660 28.62 10.84 38.02
CA ILE A 660 27.67 10.57 39.10
C ILE A 660 26.72 11.78 39.19
N SER A 661 25.41 11.53 39.30
CA SER A 661 24.45 12.61 39.51
C SER A 661 24.57 13.11 40.95
N LEU A 662 24.41 14.42 41.18
CA LEU A 662 24.52 15.02 42.52
C LEU A 662 23.47 14.44 43.50
N SER A 663 22.36 13.94 42.96
CA SER A 663 21.30 13.23 43.68
C SER A 663 21.68 11.81 44.14
N ASP A 664 22.70 11.19 43.54
CA ASP A 664 23.23 9.91 44.03
C ASP A 664 24.29 10.11 45.13
N PHE A 665 24.67 11.37 45.40
CA PHE A 665 25.66 11.75 46.41
C PHE A 665 25.03 12.34 47.69
N LEU A 666 23.79 12.85 47.59
CA LEU A 666 22.95 13.28 48.71
C LEU A 666 22.09 12.12 49.19
#